data_AF-A0A950FW83-F1
#
_entry.id   AF-A0A950FW83-F1
#
_cell.length_a   1.000
_cell.length_b   1.000
_cell.length_c   1.000
_cell.angle_alpha   90.00
_cell.angle_beta   90.00
_cell.angle_gamma   90.00
#
_symmetry.space_group_name_H-M   'P 1'
#
loop_
_entity.id
_entity.type
_entity.pdbx_description
1 polymer ?
#
loop_
_entity_poly.entity_id
_entity_poly.type
_entity_poly.pdbx_seq_one_letter_code
_entity_poly.pdbx_strand_id
1 'polypeptide(L)'
;MISLQFDETQPLESFRAVSLWAGGREAPLSICLFVGTGPAGSPPFILLRETLDASIYLGCLSDRSGHSKAWIEIWVQNVDRMAFSFSAQLESLTNSILDRRWSERAAMLRMLKRGTIIETGAEVHHPLPVLIDGNEGSLIRPVEPGTQRAFVLCEDEKALKLAGLPSYASSLHRYLWNGPEVENPVFVALTGGAPLPTGIKQATDYFKGLYPFNPGGGLLLVRPWAPLALTEFADILSGKTWSGFQFGKEVLRPGAAYARLQDTEEMLYRGGHLFSGRAGKAGRLLEVFHLKLNLILQALEETRAAIRFQQLPFLVLGAESFRLQLFELGTGLPLFWSAQVDLAESNCAMAISVVGSDSRYFIPPEVPGPSIYRPQTRSLPLRGSATVRIRKIFPPTPEGTSLEATLATDDRLHATASDLIHVRLPVAGARVDLYGRADESDALAKGETRFRTLPQFLSEPVQSTLEELAGAPVGNASFEILPLLTSPCDMYTIGVLAIRILLVDDENPLPIAVDEMLSLAREVANEHKPQVAVGKRLQTIVERDPRWAGSLGPHRLVRENDLTQAAARILPADLWWETIGLVIRLFPGIGPDSFCRDLGDAPSSALDCIFDEAISQINLLLLRSRSLVLADWNQNLEIHDAIYEVIAKKHDAAAKKR
;
A
#
# COMPACT_ATOMS: atom_id res chain seq x y z
N MET A 1 -2.65 18.88 -15.63
CA MET A 1 -2.81 18.46 -17.03
C MET A 1 -2.68 16.95 -16.99
N ILE A 2 -3.72 16.19 -17.36
CA ILE A 2 -3.62 14.72 -17.43
C ILE A 2 -2.63 14.42 -18.56
N SER A 3 -1.45 13.89 -18.23
CA SER A 3 -0.51 13.42 -19.24
C SER A 3 -0.95 12.02 -19.66
N LEU A 4 -1.92 11.96 -20.59
CA LEU A 4 -2.24 10.72 -21.28
C LEU A 4 -1.12 10.48 -22.29
N GLN A 5 -0.33 9.41 -22.08
CA GLN A 5 0.62 9.00 -23.09
C GLN A 5 -0.15 8.36 -24.24
N PHE A 6 -0.03 8.96 -25.42
CA PHE A 6 -0.63 8.44 -26.63
C PHE A 6 0.15 7.22 -27.09
N ASP A 7 -0.53 6.07 -27.12
CA ASP A 7 0.06 4.81 -27.54
C ASP A 7 -0.40 4.44 -28.95
N GLU A 8 0.55 4.13 -29.84
CA GLU A 8 0.29 3.64 -31.21
C GLU A 8 0.39 2.11 -31.32
N THR A 9 0.53 1.39 -30.20
CA THR A 9 0.64 -0.07 -30.20
C THR A 9 -0.60 -0.75 -30.78
N GLN A 10 -0.34 -1.83 -31.51
CA GLN A 10 -1.40 -2.68 -32.05
C GLN A 10 -2.22 -3.29 -30.92
N PRO A 11 -3.54 -3.45 -31.09
CA PRO A 11 -4.40 -4.10 -30.11
C PRO A 11 -3.89 -5.53 -29.84
N LEU A 12 -4.03 -5.97 -28.59
CA LEU A 12 -3.78 -7.35 -28.19
C LEU A 12 -4.58 -8.31 -29.08
N GLU A 13 -3.91 -9.20 -29.82
CA GLU A 13 -4.53 -9.99 -30.89
C GLU A 13 -5.75 -10.82 -30.44
N SER A 14 -5.75 -11.30 -29.18
CA SER A 14 -6.85 -12.09 -28.60
C SER A 14 -7.86 -11.25 -27.82
N PHE A 15 -7.81 -9.92 -27.89
CA PHE A 15 -8.70 -9.03 -27.15
C PHE A 15 -9.28 -7.94 -28.04
N ARG A 16 -10.48 -7.52 -27.70
CA ARG A 16 -11.13 -6.35 -28.29
C ARG A 16 -11.47 -5.32 -27.23
N ALA A 17 -11.39 -4.06 -27.62
CA ALA A 17 -11.86 -2.95 -26.81
C ALA A 17 -13.39 -2.82 -26.92
N VAL A 18 -14.10 -2.85 -25.79
CA VAL A 18 -15.56 -2.72 -25.71
C VAL A 18 -15.91 -1.49 -24.87
N SER A 19 -16.64 -0.53 -25.45
CA SER A 19 -17.07 0.70 -24.77
C SER A 19 -17.96 0.39 -23.55
N LEU A 20 -17.64 0.98 -22.40
CA LEU A 20 -18.39 0.78 -21.15
C LEU A 20 -19.77 1.46 -21.14
N TRP A 21 -19.97 2.51 -21.93
CA TRP A 21 -21.24 3.24 -21.98
C TRP A 21 -21.94 3.11 -23.33
N ALA A 22 -23.28 3.06 -23.26
CA ALA A 22 -24.15 3.15 -24.43
C ALA A 22 -23.92 4.48 -25.15
N GLY A 23 -23.82 4.43 -26.48
CA GLY A 23 -23.50 5.61 -27.30
C GLY A 23 -22.03 6.03 -27.32
N GLY A 24 -21.16 5.38 -26.53
CA GLY A 24 -19.73 5.73 -26.47
C GLY A 24 -19.04 5.72 -27.84
N ARG A 25 -19.41 4.78 -28.73
CA ARG A 25 -18.85 4.71 -30.09
C ARG A 25 -19.02 5.98 -30.92
N GLU A 26 -20.00 6.83 -30.59
CA GLU A 26 -20.20 8.12 -31.27
C GLU A 26 -19.40 9.26 -30.64
N ALA A 27 -18.98 9.10 -29.39
CA ALA A 27 -18.16 10.07 -28.68
C ALA A 27 -16.73 10.14 -29.28
N PRO A 28 -16.09 11.32 -29.26
CA PRO A 28 -14.71 11.46 -29.74
C PRO A 28 -13.71 10.54 -29.03
N LEU A 29 -13.96 10.28 -27.75
CA LEU A 29 -13.20 9.34 -26.91
C LEU A 29 -14.17 8.48 -26.10
N SER A 30 -13.83 7.20 -25.96
CA SER A 30 -14.56 6.20 -25.17
C SER A 30 -13.64 5.51 -24.19
N ILE A 31 -14.12 5.23 -22.97
CA ILE A 31 -13.47 4.28 -22.07
C ILE A 31 -13.93 2.88 -22.46
N CYS A 32 -12.97 2.04 -22.77
CA CYS A 32 -13.18 0.69 -23.23
C CYS A 32 -12.53 -0.30 -22.27
N LEU A 33 -13.22 -1.42 -22.04
CA LEU A 33 -12.69 -2.60 -21.36
C LEU A 33 -12.12 -3.56 -22.41
N PHE A 34 -11.00 -4.23 -22.11
CA PHE A 34 -10.51 -5.32 -22.95
C PHE A 34 -11.26 -6.62 -22.64
N VAL A 35 -11.87 -7.18 -23.69
CA VAL A 35 -12.63 -8.43 -23.64
C VAL A 35 -11.96 -9.47 -24.55
N GLY A 36 -11.64 -10.64 -24.00
CA GLY A 36 -11.05 -11.75 -24.73
C GLY A 36 -11.96 -12.27 -25.85
N THR A 37 -11.38 -12.62 -27.00
CA THR A 37 -12.07 -13.19 -28.17
C THR A 37 -11.91 -14.71 -28.28
N GLY A 38 -11.28 -15.35 -27.29
CA GLY A 38 -11.01 -16.79 -27.25
C GLY A 38 -12.26 -17.66 -27.01
N PRO A 39 -12.14 -19.00 -27.17
CA PRO A 39 -13.24 -19.95 -26.94
C PRO A 39 -13.76 -19.90 -25.50
N ALA A 40 -15.04 -20.22 -25.32
CA ALA A 40 -15.73 -20.19 -24.03
C ALA A 40 -14.93 -20.89 -22.91
N GLY A 41 -14.60 -20.14 -21.84
CA GLY A 41 -13.93 -20.67 -20.64
C GLY A 41 -12.66 -19.94 -20.20
N SER A 42 -12.03 -19.10 -21.03
CA SER A 42 -10.98 -18.18 -20.58
C SER A 42 -11.56 -16.97 -19.85
N PRO A 43 -10.88 -16.41 -18.83
CA PRO A 43 -11.34 -15.18 -18.19
C PRO A 43 -11.46 -14.09 -19.26
N PRO A 44 -12.63 -13.48 -19.44
CA PRO A 44 -12.87 -12.55 -20.54
C PRO A 44 -12.14 -11.23 -20.32
N PHE A 45 -11.62 -10.95 -19.11
CA PHE A 45 -11.01 -9.67 -18.76
C PHE A 45 -9.55 -9.84 -18.38
N ILE A 46 -8.76 -8.80 -18.66
CA ILE A 46 -7.39 -8.70 -18.15
C ILE A 46 -7.48 -8.09 -16.75
N LEU A 47 -7.50 -8.96 -15.74
CA LEU A 47 -7.45 -8.57 -14.34
C LEU A 47 -6.01 -8.15 -13.99
N LEU A 48 -5.82 -6.87 -13.66
CA LEU A 48 -4.52 -6.33 -13.26
C LEU A 48 -4.20 -6.68 -11.81
N ARG A 49 -5.19 -6.53 -10.93
CA ARG A 49 -5.09 -6.80 -9.49
C ARG A 49 -6.47 -6.85 -8.84
N GLU A 50 -6.49 -7.30 -7.60
CA GLU A 50 -7.66 -7.29 -6.75
C GLU A 50 -7.27 -6.71 -5.38
N THR A 51 -8.12 -5.84 -4.87
CA THR A 51 -8.08 -5.39 -3.47
C THR A 51 -9.23 -6.02 -2.70
N LEU A 52 -9.33 -5.74 -1.41
CA LEU A 52 -10.43 -6.25 -0.60
C LEU A 52 -11.81 -5.79 -1.14
N ASP A 53 -11.90 -4.55 -1.63
CA ASP A 53 -13.15 -3.91 -2.03
C ASP A 53 -13.22 -3.53 -3.52
N ALA A 54 -12.25 -3.94 -4.33
CA ALA A 54 -12.23 -3.64 -5.76
C ALA A 54 -11.59 -4.75 -6.61
N SER A 55 -12.16 -4.97 -7.79
CA SER A 55 -11.50 -5.70 -8.89
C SER A 55 -11.01 -4.68 -9.91
N ILE A 56 -9.74 -4.77 -10.32
CA ILE A 56 -9.09 -3.75 -11.13
C ILE A 56 -8.68 -4.36 -12.47
N TYR A 57 -9.29 -3.87 -13.55
CA TYR A 57 -9.14 -4.40 -14.89
C TYR A 57 -8.38 -3.44 -15.79
N LEU A 58 -7.71 -4.00 -16.80
CA LEU A 58 -7.12 -3.20 -17.86
C LEU A 58 -8.19 -2.71 -18.85
N GLY A 59 -8.13 -1.42 -19.17
CA GLY A 59 -8.90 -0.81 -20.23
C GLY A 59 -8.04 0.10 -21.09
N CYS A 60 -8.69 0.77 -22.03
CA CYS A 60 -8.08 1.87 -22.78
C CYS A 60 -9.08 3.01 -23.00
N LEU A 61 -8.55 4.22 -23.24
CA LEU A 61 -9.26 5.26 -23.96
C LEU A 61 -9.13 4.96 -25.45
N SER A 62 -10.24 4.89 -26.18
CA SER A 62 -10.26 4.69 -27.63
C SER A 62 -10.86 5.91 -28.32
N ASP A 63 -10.33 6.28 -29.48
CA ASP A 63 -10.97 7.26 -30.35
C ASP A 63 -12.16 6.67 -31.12
N ARG A 64 -12.87 7.51 -31.87
CA ARG A 64 -14.00 7.09 -32.73
C ARG A 64 -13.60 6.06 -33.81
N SER A 65 -12.32 5.98 -34.18
CA SER A 65 -11.81 4.98 -35.12
C SER A 65 -11.51 3.64 -34.44
N GLY A 66 -11.67 3.55 -33.12
CA GLY A 66 -11.36 2.36 -32.33
C GLY A 66 -9.87 2.23 -32.00
N HIS A 67 -9.04 3.24 -32.28
CA HIS A 67 -7.63 3.21 -31.90
C HIS A 67 -7.48 3.54 -30.43
N SER A 68 -6.79 2.67 -29.69
CA SER A 68 -6.36 2.95 -28.34
C SER A 68 -5.48 4.20 -28.34
N LYS A 69 -5.73 5.09 -27.39
CA LYS A 69 -5.00 6.32 -27.15
C LYS A 69 -4.23 6.26 -25.86
N ALA A 70 -4.82 5.72 -24.80
CA ALA A 70 -4.10 5.57 -23.53
C ALA A 70 -4.59 4.33 -22.81
N TRP A 71 -3.70 3.68 -22.08
CA TRP A 71 -4.06 2.58 -21.19
C TRP A 71 -4.55 3.12 -19.85
N ILE A 72 -5.56 2.46 -19.32
CA ILE A 72 -6.22 2.86 -18.08
C ILE A 72 -6.51 1.63 -17.23
N GLU A 73 -6.68 1.87 -15.95
CA GLU A 73 -7.22 0.90 -15.01
C GLU A 73 -8.67 1.26 -14.73
N ILE A 74 -9.53 0.25 -14.77
CA ILE A 74 -10.94 0.37 -14.42
C ILE A 74 -11.14 -0.41 -13.14
N TRP A 75 -11.34 0.31 -12.04
CA TRP A 75 -11.61 -0.23 -10.74
C TRP A 75 -13.12 -0.40 -10.58
N VAL A 76 -13.55 -1.59 -10.17
CA VAL A 76 -14.95 -1.94 -9.94
C VAL A 76 -15.13 -2.30 -8.48
N GLN A 77 -15.98 -1.57 -7.76
CA GLN A 77 -16.29 -1.86 -6.36
C GLN A 77 -16.90 -3.26 -6.21
N ASN A 78 -16.28 -4.08 -5.35
CA ASN A 78 -16.64 -5.48 -5.16
C ASN A 78 -16.97 -5.75 -3.69
N VAL A 79 -18.22 -6.13 -3.40
CA VAL A 79 -18.71 -6.36 -2.04
C VAL A 79 -18.64 -7.82 -1.60
N ASP A 80 -18.59 -8.77 -2.54
CA ASP A 80 -18.64 -10.20 -2.22
C ASP A 80 -17.42 -10.65 -1.44
N ARG A 81 -16.26 -10.04 -1.69
CA ARG A 81 -15.02 -10.33 -0.97
C ARG A 81 -15.04 -9.80 0.46
N MET A 82 -15.64 -8.63 0.66
CA MET A 82 -15.78 -8.04 2.00
C MET A 82 -16.60 -8.95 2.92
N ALA A 83 -17.62 -9.64 2.40
CA ALA A 83 -18.54 -10.47 3.19
C ALA A 83 -17.85 -11.63 3.92
N PHE A 84 -16.72 -12.12 3.39
CA PHE A 84 -15.93 -13.18 4.01
C PHE A 84 -14.71 -12.67 4.78
N SER A 85 -14.47 -11.35 4.77
CA SER A 85 -13.34 -10.77 5.48
C SER A 85 -13.52 -10.79 6.99
N PHE A 86 -12.40 -10.86 7.70
CA PHE A 86 -12.34 -10.67 9.15
C PHE A 86 -13.00 -9.36 9.59
N SER A 87 -12.89 -8.32 8.76
CA SER A 87 -13.48 -7.01 8.98
C SER A 87 -15.01 -7.04 9.10
N ALA A 88 -15.69 -7.86 8.31
CA ALA A 88 -17.16 -7.99 8.38
C ALA A 88 -17.65 -8.61 9.71
N GLN A 89 -16.74 -9.18 10.50
CA GLN A 89 -17.05 -9.75 11.81
C GLN A 89 -16.81 -8.75 12.96
N LEU A 90 -15.94 -7.76 12.77
CA LEU A 90 -15.60 -6.76 13.80
C LEU A 90 -16.44 -5.48 13.68
N GLU A 91 -16.64 -5.00 12.45
CA GLU A 91 -17.59 -3.95 12.15
C GLU A 91 -18.73 -4.55 11.33
N SER A 92 -19.96 -4.10 11.58
CA SER A 92 -21.07 -4.32 10.65
C SER A 92 -20.78 -3.53 9.39
N LEU A 93 -19.89 -4.03 8.52
CA LEU A 93 -19.66 -3.45 7.20
C LEU A 93 -20.99 -3.43 6.45
N THR A 94 -21.26 -2.33 5.77
CA THR A 94 -22.49 -2.12 5.01
C THR A 94 -22.18 -1.47 3.68
N ASN A 95 -23.12 -1.52 2.72
CA ASN A 95 -22.93 -0.82 1.45
C ASN A 95 -22.68 0.68 1.67
N SER A 96 -23.38 1.33 2.60
CA SER A 96 -23.20 2.76 2.86
C SER A 96 -21.79 3.11 3.35
N ILE A 97 -21.19 2.24 4.18
CA ILE A 97 -19.80 2.40 4.62
C ILE A 97 -18.85 2.21 3.43
N LEU A 98 -19.09 1.22 2.57
CA LEU A 98 -18.26 0.95 1.39
C LEU A 98 -18.33 2.07 0.35
N ASP A 99 -19.52 2.64 0.11
CA ASP A 99 -19.71 3.74 -0.84
C ASP A 99 -19.07 5.03 -0.34
N ARG A 100 -19.15 5.29 0.97
CA ARG A 100 -18.42 6.39 1.61
C ARG A 100 -16.91 6.23 1.44
N ARG A 101 -16.37 5.05 1.77
CA ARG A 101 -14.93 4.75 1.62
C ARG A 101 -14.46 4.90 0.17
N TRP A 102 -15.27 4.45 -0.78
CA TRP A 102 -14.99 4.61 -2.21
C TRP A 102 -14.93 6.08 -2.61
N SER A 103 -15.91 6.88 -2.16
CA SER A 103 -15.98 8.32 -2.43
C SER A 103 -14.80 9.08 -1.81
N GLU A 104 -14.42 8.75 -0.57
CA GLU A 104 -13.24 9.30 0.11
C GLU A 104 -11.94 8.92 -0.61
N ARG A 105 -11.82 7.68 -1.12
CA ARG A 105 -10.70 7.25 -1.96
C ARG A 105 -10.62 8.05 -3.25
N ALA A 106 -11.74 8.20 -3.96
CA ALA A 106 -11.79 9.00 -5.19
C ALA A 106 -11.41 10.47 -4.91
N ALA A 107 -11.84 11.03 -3.78
CA ALA A 107 -11.46 12.38 -3.35
C ALA A 107 -9.96 12.49 -3.01
N MET A 108 -9.40 11.50 -2.31
CA MET A 108 -7.97 11.43 -2.00
C MET A 108 -7.14 11.45 -3.29
N LEU A 109 -7.42 10.54 -4.22
CA LEU A 109 -6.68 10.42 -5.47
C LEU A 109 -6.78 11.71 -6.31
N ARG A 110 -7.96 12.35 -6.34
CA ARG A 110 -8.16 13.68 -6.96
C ARG A 110 -7.27 14.76 -6.34
N MET A 111 -7.08 14.72 -5.02
CA MET A 111 -6.27 15.69 -4.30
C MET A 111 -4.77 15.47 -4.43
N LEU A 112 -4.30 14.22 -4.35
CA LEU A 112 -2.88 13.90 -4.37
C LEU A 112 -2.24 14.24 -5.71
N LYS A 113 -2.89 13.89 -6.83
CA LYS A 113 -2.38 14.16 -8.17
C LYS A 113 -3.50 14.56 -9.11
N ARG A 114 -3.58 15.85 -9.44
CA ARG A 114 -4.51 16.37 -10.44
C ARG A 114 -4.18 15.81 -11.83
N GLY A 115 -4.72 14.64 -12.12
CA GLY A 115 -4.60 13.96 -13.40
C GLY A 115 -4.59 12.42 -13.31
N THR A 116 -4.69 11.86 -12.11
CA THR A 116 -4.74 10.42 -11.91
C THR A 116 -6.14 9.84 -11.99
N ILE A 117 -7.22 10.64 -12.02
CA ILE A 117 -8.59 10.15 -12.23
C ILE A 117 -9.17 10.75 -13.50
N ILE A 118 -9.83 9.90 -14.28
CA ILE A 118 -10.72 10.30 -15.38
C ILE A 118 -12.13 10.31 -14.80
N GLU A 119 -12.71 11.49 -14.62
CA GLU A 119 -14.03 11.64 -13.99
C GLU A 119 -15.13 11.13 -14.92
N THR A 120 -15.90 10.17 -14.42
CA THR A 120 -17.01 9.53 -15.16
C THR A 120 -18.38 9.78 -14.53
N GLY A 121 -18.39 10.29 -13.29
CA GLY A 121 -19.58 10.37 -12.43
C GLY A 121 -19.88 9.05 -11.71
N ALA A 122 -19.31 7.92 -12.18
CA ALA A 122 -19.49 6.62 -11.56
C ALA A 122 -18.69 6.44 -10.26
N GLU A 123 -17.86 7.44 -9.90
CA GLU A 123 -17.12 7.48 -8.63
C GLU A 123 -18.04 7.76 -7.44
N VAL A 124 -19.21 8.35 -7.68
CA VAL A 124 -20.18 8.77 -6.66
C VAL A 124 -21.61 8.33 -6.95
N HIS A 125 -21.90 7.91 -8.19
CA HIS A 125 -23.20 7.40 -8.59
C HIS A 125 -23.09 5.97 -9.12
N HIS A 126 -23.93 5.07 -8.64
CA HIS A 126 -23.97 3.69 -9.09
C HIS A 126 -24.30 3.62 -10.60
N PRO A 127 -23.40 3.11 -11.45
CA PRO A 127 -23.70 2.91 -12.85
C PRO A 127 -24.68 1.74 -13.02
N LEU A 128 -25.31 1.65 -14.20
CA LEU A 128 -26.12 0.49 -14.55
C LEU A 128 -25.27 -0.80 -14.50
N PRO A 129 -25.84 -1.93 -14.06
CA PRO A 129 -25.19 -3.23 -14.12
C PRO A 129 -24.63 -3.55 -15.51
N VAL A 130 -23.42 -4.09 -15.52
CA VAL A 130 -22.70 -4.43 -16.75
C VAL A 130 -22.31 -5.91 -16.77
N LEU A 131 -22.80 -6.59 -17.79
CA LEU A 131 -22.45 -7.95 -18.16
C LEU A 131 -21.86 -7.95 -19.57
N ILE A 132 -21.13 -9.02 -19.91
CA ILE A 132 -20.51 -9.18 -21.23
C ILE A 132 -21.01 -10.48 -21.84
N ASP A 133 -21.47 -10.40 -23.10
CA ASP A 133 -21.74 -11.60 -23.89
C ASP A 133 -20.42 -12.22 -24.34
N GLY A 134 -20.14 -13.47 -23.98
CA GLY A 134 -18.92 -14.14 -24.41
C GLY A 134 -18.80 -14.33 -25.93
N ASN A 135 -19.93 -14.58 -26.60
CA ASN A 135 -19.97 -14.87 -28.02
C ASN A 135 -19.90 -13.59 -28.83
N GLU A 136 -20.74 -12.61 -28.47
CA GLU A 136 -20.78 -11.33 -29.19
C GLU A 136 -19.69 -10.36 -28.73
N GLY A 137 -19.15 -10.52 -27.51
CA GLY A 137 -18.30 -9.56 -26.78
C GLY A 137 -18.79 -8.14 -26.94
N SER A 138 -20.10 -8.03 -26.77
CA SER A 138 -20.85 -6.81 -26.63
C SER A 138 -21.16 -6.62 -25.14
N LEU A 139 -21.31 -5.35 -24.76
CA LEU A 139 -21.76 -4.99 -23.43
C LEU A 139 -23.28 -5.20 -23.34
N ILE A 140 -23.70 -5.99 -22.36
CA ILE A 140 -25.11 -6.23 -22.08
C ILE A 140 -25.48 -5.54 -20.76
N ARG A 141 -26.54 -4.72 -20.84
CA ARG A 141 -27.26 -4.25 -19.66
C ARG A 141 -28.41 -5.21 -19.42
N PRO A 142 -28.44 -5.94 -18.29
CA PRO A 142 -29.48 -6.92 -18.07
C PRO A 142 -30.84 -6.23 -17.99
N VAL A 143 -31.83 -6.80 -18.68
CA VAL A 143 -33.22 -6.35 -18.65
C VAL A 143 -34.12 -7.44 -18.07
N GLU A 144 -35.22 -7.04 -17.44
CA GLU A 144 -36.23 -7.98 -16.97
C GLU A 144 -37.09 -8.44 -18.16
N PRO A 145 -37.21 -9.76 -18.42
CA PRO A 145 -37.83 -10.27 -19.65
C PRO A 145 -39.28 -9.85 -19.89
N GLY A 146 -40.10 -9.70 -18.83
CA GLY A 146 -41.51 -9.35 -18.97
C GLY A 146 -41.75 -7.88 -19.33
N THR A 147 -41.00 -6.98 -18.70
CA THR A 147 -41.15 -5.52 -18.81
C THR A 147 -40.18 -4.87 -19.77
N GLN A 148 -39.12 -5.59 -20.17
CA GLN A 148 -37.99 -5.08 -20.97
C GLN A 148 -37.27 -3.87 -20.34
N ARG A 149 -37.51 -3.60 -19.06
CA ARG A 149 -36.82 -2.54 -18.32
C ARG A 149 -35.47 -3.03 -17.84
N ALA A 150 -34.47 -2.16 -17.91
CA ALA A 150 -33.15 -2.46 -17.38
C ALA A 150 -33.20 -2.68 -15.87
N PHE A 151 -32.47 -3.69 -15.41
CA PHE A 151 -32.20 -3.84 -13.99
C PHE A 151 -31.28 -2.73 -13.51
N VAL A 152 -31.57 -2.19 -12.33
CA VAL A 152 -30.76 -1.19 -11.62
C VAL A 152 -30.51 -1.64 -10.18
N LEU A 153 -29.46 -1.14 -9.53
CA LEU A 153 -29.24 -1.38 -8.11
C LEU A 153 -30.40 -0.79 -7.29
N CYS A 154 -30.96 -1.56 -6.36
CA CYS A 154 -32.03 -1.09 -5.50
C CYS A 154 -31.46 -0.46 -4.21
N GLU A 155 -31.46 0.86 -4.16
CA GLU A 155 -31.13 1.65 -2.96
C GLU A 155 -32.39 2.07 -2.17
N ASP A 156 -33.59 1.76 -2.68
CA ASP A 156 -34.86 2.13 -2.04
C ASP A 156 -35.18 1.22 -0.85
N GLU A 157 -34.91 1.73 0.36
CA GLU A 157 -35.17 1.06 1.63
C GLU A 157 -36.64 0.66 1.84
N LYS A 158 -37.60 1.42 1.28
CA LYS A 158 -39.02 1.08 1.40
C LYS A 158 -39.35 -0.11 0.52
N ALA A 159 -38.85 -0.13 -0.71
CA ALA A 159 -39.04 -1.24 -1.64
C ALA A 159 -38.42 -2.54 -1.10
N LEU A 160 -37.18 -2.48 -0.59
CA LEU A 160 -36.51 -3.62 0.04
C LEU A 160 -37.30 -4.14 1.24
N LYS A 161 -37.76 -3.25 2.12
CA LYS A 161 -38.55 -3.63 3.28
C LYS A 161 -39.88 -4.28 2.91
N LEU A 162 -40.59 -3.75 1.91
CA LEU A 162 -41.84 -4.35 1.41
C LEU A 162 -41.62 -5.74 0.80
N ALA A 163 -40.48 -5.96 0.15
CA ALA A 163 -40.07 -7.25 -0.39
C ALA A 163 -39.51 -8.23 0.67
N GLY A 164 -39.43 -7.83 1.94
CA GLY A 164 -38.84 -8.63 3.01
C GLY A 164 -37.32 -8.83 2.86
N LEU A 165 -36.65 -7.91 2.19
CA LEU A 165 -35.22 -7.94 1.92
C LEU A 165 -34.43 -7.10 2.93
N PRO A 166 -33.15 -7.46 3.19
CA PRO A 166 -32.25 -6.62 3.95
C PRO A 166 -32.11 -5.21 3.36
N SER A 167 -31.91 -4.23 4.24
CA SER A 167 -31.61 -2.85 3.88
C SER A 167 -30.30 -2.74 3.10
N TYR A 168 -30.26 -1.84 2.12
CA TYR A 168 -29.02 -1.53 1.39
C TYR A 168 -28.02 -0.87 2.33
N ALA A 169 -28.45 0.17 3.06
CA ALA A 169 -27.59 0.98 3.89
C ALA A 169 -27.05 0.26 5.14
N SER A 170 -27.74 -0.78 5.64
CA SER A 170 -27.37 -1.50 6.87
C SER A 170 -26.95 -2.97 6.66
N SER A 171 -26.78 -3.41 5.42
CA SER A 171 -26.24 -4.74 5.10
C SER A 171 -25.20 -4.70 3.98
N LEU A 172 -24.55 -5.84 3.69
CA LEU A 172 -23.72 -6.03 2.50
C LEU A 172 -24.50 -6.62 1.32
N HIS A 173 -25.77 -6.98 1.51
CA HIS A 173 -26.54 -7.64 0.47
C HIS A 173 -26.99 -6.62 -0.58
N ARG A 174 -26.73 -6.93 -1.85
CA ARG A 174 -27.16 -6.10 -2.98
C ARG A 174 -28.23 -6.83 -3.78
N TYR A 175 -29.24 -6.06 -4.19
CA TYR A 175 -30.34 -6.53 -5.02
C TYR A 175 -30.50 -5.62 -6.23
N LEU A 176 -30.67 -6.20 -7.41
CA LEU A 176 -31.16 -5.48 -8.57
C LEU A 176 -32.68 -5.51 -8.61
N TRP A 177 -33.29 -4.49 -9.22
CA TRP A 177 -34.71 -4.46 -9.52
C TRP A 177 -35.01 -3.72 -10.82
N ASN A 178 -36.20 -3.90 -11.39
CA ASN A 178 -36.67 -3.21 -12.60
C ASN A 178 -37.40 -1.87 -12.33
N GLY A 179 -37.27 -1.35 -11.11
CA GLY A 179 -37.61 0.02 -10.74
C GLY A 179 -38.99 0.23 -10.07
N PRO A 180 -39.23 1.43 -9.52
CA PRO A 180 -40.41 1.75 -8.70
C PRO A 180 -41.71 1.91 -9.49
N GLU A 181 -41.64 2.09 -10.81
CA GLU A 181 -42.82 2.27 -11.68
C GLU A 181 -43.44 0.95 -12.15
N VAL A 182 -43.02 -0.18 -11.58
CA VAL A 182 -43.56 -1.51 -11.90
C VAL A 182 -44.45 -1.93 -10.75
N GLU A 183 -45.71 -2.28 -11.04
CA GLU A 183 -46.68 -2.70 -10.03
C GLU A 183 -46.19 -3.93 -9.23
N ASN A 184 -45.50 -4.85 -9.90
CA ASN A 184 -44.88 -6.03 -9.30
C ASN A 184 -43.39 -6.07 -9.67
N PRO A 185 -42.52 -5.36 -8.93
CA PRO A 185 -41.10 -5.31 -9.26
C PRO A 185 -40.43 -6.68 -9.06
N VAL A 186 -39.53 -7.02 -9.97
CA VAL A 186 -38.74 -8.25 -9.89
C VAL A 186 -37.40 -7.91 -9.25
N PHE A 187 -37.04 -8.65 -8.20
CA PHE A 187 -35.75 -8.53 -7.53
C PHE A 187 -34.81 -9.67 -7.90
N VAL A 188 -33.52 -9.36 -8.03
CA VAL A 188 -32.43 -10.32 -8.28
C VAL A 188 -31.36 -10.12 -7.22
N ALA A 189 -31.06 -11.17 -6.46
CA ALA A 189 -29.99 -11.16 -5.48
C ALA A 189 -28.63 -11.27 -6.16
N LEU A 190 -27.68 -10.41 -5.78
CA LEU A 190 -26.35 -10.36 -6.40
C LEU A 190 -25.29 -11.02 -5.54
N THR A 191 -25.35 -10.80 -4.23
CA THR A 191 -24.29 -11.20 -3.32
C THR A 191 -24.49 -12.62 -2.80
N GLY A 192 -23.38 -13.33 -2.62
CA GLY A 192 -23.40 -14.65 -1.99
C GLY A 192 -24.08 -14.62 -0.62
N GLY A 193 -24.98 -15.57 -0.36
CA GLY A 193 -25.67 -15.69 0.92
C GLY A 193 -26.77 -14.65 1.18
N ALA A 194 -27.11 -13.80 0.21
CA ALA A 194 -28.27 -12.91 0.32
C ALA A 194 -29.56 -13.70 0.59
N PRO A 195 -30.45 -13.22 1.49
CA PRO A 195 -31.77 -13.81 1.68
C PRO A 195 -32.57 -13.90 0.37
N LEU A 196 -33.21 -15.06 0.16
CA LEU A 196 -34.03 -15.36 -1.02
C LEU A 196 -35.47 -15.71 -0.62
N PRO A 197 -36.30 -14.72 -0.26
CA PRO A 197 -37.75 -14.91 -0.16
C PRO A 197 -38.36 -15.44 -1.47
N THR A 198 -39.59 -15.97 -1.38
CA THR A 198 -40.32 -16.51 -2.54
C THR A 198 -40.40 -15.50 -3.69
N GLY A 199 -39.98 -15.93 -4.89
CA GLY A 199 -40.01 -15.12 -6.12
C GLY A 199 -38.69 -14.41 -6.46
N ILE A 200 -37.73 -14.39 -5.55
CA ILE A 200 -36.41 -13.80 -5.76
C ILE A 200 -35.41 -14.90 -6.13
N LYS A 201 -34.60 -14.66 -7.16
CA LYS A 201 -33.55 -15.62 -7.58
C LYS A 201 -32.17 -14.99 -7.48
N GLN A 202 -31.16 -15.86 -7.48
CA GLN A 202 -29.78 -15.43 -7.58
C GLN A 202 -29.45 -14.95 -8.99
N ALA A 203 -28.51 -14.00 -9.09
CA ALA A 203 -28.01 -13.46 -10.35
C ALA A 203 -27.47 -14.55 -11.28
N THR A 204 -26.84 -15.59 -10.72
CA THR A 204 -26.34 -16.76 -11.48
C THR A 204 -27.44 -17.52 -12.22
N ASP A 205 -28.68 -17.46 -11.73
CA ASP A 205 -29.82 -18.10 -12.39
C ASP A 205 -30.39 -17.25 -13.53
N TYR A 206 -30.32 -15.93 -13.39
CA TYR A 206 -30.84 -14.96 -14.36
C TYR A 206 -29.86 -14.69 -15.51
N PHE A 207 -28.55 -14.67 -15.25
CA PHE A 207 -27.53 -14.21 -16.20
C PHE A 207 -26.67 -15.34 -16.76
N LYS A 208 -27.27 -16.50 -17.00
CA LYS A 208 -26.56 -17.69 -17.51
C LYS A 208 -25.94 -17.40 -18.88
N GLY A 209 -24.66 -17.76 -19.03
CA GLY A 209 -23.89 -17.57 -20.27
C GLY A 209 -23.31 -16.17 -20.45
N LEU A 210 -23.55 -15.26 -19.51
CA LEU A 210 -22.95 -13.93 -19.50
C LEU A 210 -21.82 -13.84 -18.48
N TYR A 211 -20.82 -13.02 -18.78
CA TYR A 211 -19.70 -12.78 -17.89
C TYR A 211 -19.92 -11.51 -17.05
N PRO A 212 -19.82 -11.59 -15.70
CA PRO A 212 -20.03 -10.45 -14.84
C PRO A 212 -18.82 -9.52 -14.83
N PHE A 213 -18.98 -8.28 -15.29
CA PHE A 213 -17.96 -7.23 -15.13
C PHE A 213 -18.25 -6.34 -13.92
N ASN A 214 -19.45 -5.74 -13.90
CA ASN A 214 -19.98 -4.97 -12.77
C ASN A 214 -21.45 -5.33 -12.58
N PRO A 215 -21.76 -6.59 -12.21
CA PRO A 215 -23.13 -7.10 -12.16
C PRO A 215 -23.97 -6.38 -11.10
N GLY A 216 -23.33 -5.82 -10.07
CA GLY A 216 -24.01 -5.17 -8.95
C GLY A 216 -24.17 -3.67 -9.06
N GLY A 217 -23.79 -3.05 -10.18
CA GLY A 217 -23.77 -1.59 -10.29
C GLY A 217 -22.88 -0.93 -9.23
N GLY A 218 -21.79 -1.59 -8.82
CA GLY A 218 -20.82 -1.02 -7.90
C GLY A 218 -20.19 0.25 -8.48
N LEU A 219 -19.77 1.16 -7.60
CA LEU A 219 -19.07 2.37 -8.03
C LEU A 219 -17.82 2.03 -8.83
N LEU A 220 -17.46 2.90 -9.77
CA LEU A 220 -16.30 2.75 -10.63
C LEU A 220 -15.28 3.84 -10.35
N LEU A 221 -14.01 3.55 -10.63
CA LEU A 221 -12.95 4.53 -10.64
C LEU A 221 -12.04 4.24 -11.83
N VAL A 222 -11.76 5.27 -12.62
CA VAL A 222 -10.94 5.14 -13.83
C VAL A 222 -9.69 5.99 -13.69
N ARG A 223 -8.51 5.41 -13.91
CA ARG A 223 -7.23 6.10 -13.83
C ARG A 223 -6.26 5.69 -14.95
N PRO A 224 -5.28 6.54 -15.33
CA PRO A 224 -4.18 6.10 -16.18
C PRO A 224 -3.46 4.88 -15.59
N TRP A 225 -3.07 3.94 -16.44
CA TRP A 225 -2.32 2.76 -16.01
C TRP A 225 -0.83 3.06 -15.92
N ALA A 226 -0.24 2.69 -14.78
CA ALA A 226 1.21 2.71 -14.55
C ALA A 226 1.74 1.26 -14.63
N PRO A 227 2.34 0.85 -15.76
CA PRO A 227 2.60 -0.56 -16.04
C PRO A 227 3.76 -1.17 -15.26
N LEU A 228 4.72 -0.36 -14.82
CA LEU A 228 5.92 -0.85 -14.13
C LEU A 228 5.67 -0.98 -12.63
N ALA A 229 6.00 -2.12 -12.03
CA ALA A 229 6.14 -2.20 -10.59
C ALA A 229 7.38 -1.42 -10.11
N LEU A 230 7.36 -0.93 -8.86
CA LEU A 230 8.52 -0.26 -8.24
C LEU A 230 9.80 -1.09 -8.27
N THR A 231 9.67 -2.39 -8.01
CA THR A 231 10.78 -3.34 -7.97
C THR A 231 11.32 -3.66 -9.36
N GLU A 232 10.45 -3.74 -10.37
CA GLU A 232 10.86 -3.90 -11.77
C GLU A 232 11.66 -2.69 -12.24
N PHE A 233 11.20 -1.47 -11.93
CA PHE A 233 11.94 -0.28 -12.30
C PHE A 233 13.30 -0.17 -11.59
N ALA A 234 13.38 -0.56 -10.31
CA ALA A 234 14.66 -0.65 -9.60
C ALA A 234 15.63 -1.65 -10.29
N ASP A 235 15.12 -2.78 -10.79
CA ASP A 235 15.92 -3.74 -11.56
C ASP A 235 16.35 -3.15 -12.92
N ILE A 236 15.47 -2.40 -13.59
CA ILE A 236 15.76 -1.69 -14.85
C ILE A 236 16.91 -0.70 -14.67
N LEU A 237 16.87 0.12 -13.60
CA LEU A 237 17.97 1.02 -13.26
C LEU A 237 19.29 0.25 -13.05
N SER A 238 19.20 -0.96 -12.48
CA SER A 238 20.35 -1.84 -12.25
C SER A 238 20.87 -2.51 -13.53
N GLY A 239 20.15 -2.40 -14.66
CA GLY A 239 20.52 -2.90 -15.98
C GLY A 239 19.70 -4.07 -16.50
N LYS A 240 18.61 -4.45 -15.85
CA LYS A 240 17.72 -5.52 -16.33
C LYS A 240 16.80 -4.96 -17.43
N THR A 241 16.56 -5.74 -18.48
CA THR A 241 15.54 -5.40 -19.48
C THR A 241 14.13 -5.67 -18.96
N TRP A 242 13.15 -4.99 -19.53
CA TRP A 242 11.73 -5.21 -19.24
C TRP A 242 11.02 -5.90 -20.41
N SER A 243 10.50 -7.10 -20.17
CA SER A 243 9.84 -7.91 -21.21
C SER A 243 8.44 -7.43 -21.59
N GLY A 244 7.85 -6.55 -20.79
CA GLY A 244 6.43 -6.17 -20.85
C GLY A 244 5.62 -6.80 -19.71
N PHE A 245 4.35 -6.42 -19.63
CA PHE A 245 3.40 -6.91 -18.63
C PHE A 245 2.82 -8.26 -19.08
N GLN A 246 3.09 -9.32 -18.32
CA GLN A 246 2.62 -10.67 -18.66
C GLN A 246 1.24 -10.94 -18.05
N PHE A 247 0.31 -11.45 -18.86
CA PHE A 247 -1.00 -11.91 -18.39
C PHE A 247 -1.36 -13.23 -19.09
N GLY A 248 -1.43 -14.31 -18.33
CA GLY A 248 -1.54 -15.65 -18.90
C GLY A 248 -0.35 -15.98 -19.83
N LYS A 249 -0.66 -16.25 -21.10
CA LYS A 249 0.35 -16.56 -22.14
C LYS A 249 0.73 -15.35 -23.00
N GLU A 250 0.05 -14.23 -22.82
CA GLU A 250 0.29 -13.03 -23.61
C GLU A 250 1.15 -12.02 -22.83
N VAL A 251 1.82 -11.17 -23.59
CA VAL A 251 2.66 -10.10 -23.03
C VAL A 251 2.22 -8.79 -23.66
N LEU A 252 1.66 -7.92 -22.83
CA LEU A 252 1.33 -6.56 -23.21
C LEU A 252 2.59 -5.69 -23.14
N ARG A 253 2.84 -4.98 -24.23
CA ARG A 253 3.95 -4.04 -24.34
C ARG A 253 3.35 -2.68 -24.66
N PRO A 254 3.19 -1.80 -23.65
CA PRO A 254 2.86 -0.41 -23.91
C PRO A 254 3.91 0.20 -24.85
N GLY A 255 3.47 1.04 -25.77
CA GLY A 255 4.32 1.78 -26.69
C GLY A 255 5.00 2.98 -26.03
N ALA A 256 5.46 3.90 -26.87
CA ALA A 256 6.16 5.13 -26.46
C ALA A 256 7.39 4.84 -25.55
N ALA A 257 7.39 5.39 -24.34
CA ALA A 257 8.47 5.31 -23.36
C ALA A 257 8.94 3.87 -23.07
N TYR A 258 8.05 2.89 -23.15
CA TYR A 258 8.33 1.54 -22.65
C TYR A 258 8.91 0.60 -23.71
N ALA A 259 8.71 0.88 -25.00
CA ALA A 259 9.17 0.02 -26.09
C ALA A 259 10.69 -0.17 -26.11
N ARG A 260 11.44 0.83 -25.65
CA ARG A 260 12.92 0.85 -25.61
C ARG A 260 13.52 0.08 -24.44
N LEU A 261 12.72 -0.40 -23.51
CA LEU A 261 13.19 -1.08 -22.29
C LEU A 261 13.59 -2.55 -22.53
N GLN A 262 13.45 -3.04 -23.77
CA GLN A 262 13.84 -4.41 -24.16
C GLN A 262 15.28 -4.50 -24.67
N ASP A 263 15.82 -3.39 -25.17
CA ASP A 263 17.14 -3.37 -25.77
C ASP A 263 18.19 -3.01 -24.71
N THR A 264 18.95 -4.02 -24.28
CA THR A 264 20.06 -3.84 -23.34
C THR A 264 21.09 -2.84 -23.87
N GLU A 265 21.41 -2.84 -25.17
CA GLU A 265 22.40 -1.90 -25.70
C GLU A 265 21.89 -0.46 -25.67
N GLU A 266 20.61 -0.26 -26.01
CA GLU A 266 19.99 1.05 -25.97
C GLU A 266 19.92 1.60 -24.54
N MET A 267 19.51 0.74 -23.59
CA MET A 267 19.44 1.06 -22.16
C MET A 267 20.81 1.40 -21.56
N LEU A 268 21.85 0.64 -21.90
CA LEU A 268 23.14 0.74 -21.23
C LEU A 268 24.11 1.73 -21.89
N TYR A 269 24.11 1.83 -23.23
CA TYR A 269 25.21 2.47 -23.95
C TYR A 269 24.80 3.64 -24.84
N ARG A 270 23.55 3.72 -25.33
CA ARG A 270 23.12 4.78 -26.27
C ARG A 270 22.63 6.06 -25.58
N GLY A 271 22.52 6.05 -24.25
CA GLY A 271 22.28 7.24 -23.43
C GLY A 271 20.97 7.97 -23.73
N GLY A 272 19.92 7.22 -24.11
CA GLY A 272 18.55 7.73 -24.17
C GLY A 272 17.85 7.73 -22.80
N HIS A 273 18.41 7.01 -21.82
CA HIS A 273 17.75 6.74 -20.54
C HIS A 273 18.45 7.38 -19.34
N LEU A 274 19.74 7.71 -19.47
CA LEU A 274 20.61 8.27 -18.42
C LEU A 274 21.47 9.43 -19.00
N PHE A 275 21.71 10.48 -18.22
CA PHE A 275 22.60 11.61 -18.54
C PHE A 275 24.07 11.19 -18.54
N SER A 276 24.54 10.67 -17.41
CA SER A 276 25.93 10.37 -17.10
C SER A 276 26.31 8.94 -17.46
N GLY A 277 25.35 8.11 -17.86
CA GLY A 277 25.61 6.79 -18.44
C GLY A 277 26.55 6.84 -19.66
N ARG A 278 26.50 7.92 -20.45
CA ARG A 278 27.43 8.14 -21.58
C ARG A 278 28.87 8.38 -21.16
N ALA A 279 29.10 8.85 -19.93
CA ALA A 279 30.44 9.06 -19.36
C ALA A 279 31.07 7.76 -18.84
N GLY A 280 30.38 6.62 -19.00
CA GLY A 280 30.87 5.28 -18.64
C GLY A 280 30.31 4.76 -17.33
N LYS A 281 30.86 3.62 -16.88
CA LYS A 281 30.34 2.83 -15.74
C LYS A 281 30.26 3.63 -14.43
N ALA A 282 31.21 4.52 -14.18
CA ALA A 282 31.22 5.34 -12.96
C ALA A 282 30.09 6.38 -12.94
N GLY A 283 29.89 7.10 -14.05
CA GLY A 283 28.79 8.05 -14.18
C GLY A 283 27.42 7.36 -14.05
N ARG A 284 27.28 6.18 -14.66
CA ARG A 284 26.09 5.34 -14.51
C ARG A 284 25.83 4.95 -13.06
N LEU A 285 26.83 4.47 -12.32
CA LEU A 285 26.67 4.05 -10.92
C LEU A 285 26.14 5.20 -10.04
N LEU A 286 26.73 6.40 -10.19
CA LEU A 286 26.33 7.60 -9.45
C LEU A 286 24.91 8.04 -9.80
N GLU A 287 24.55 7.98 -11.07
CA GLU A 287 23.21 8.35 -11.53
C GLU A 287 22.15 7.34 -11.09
N VAL A 288 22.44 6.04 -11.16
CA VAL A 288 21.56 4.98 -10.65
C VAL A 288 21.37 5.12 -9.15
N PHE A 289 22.43 5.43 -8.40
CA PHE A 289 22.32 5.74 -6.97
C PHE A 289 21.34 6.90 -6.73
N HIS A 290 21.51 8.01 -7.43
CA HIS A 290 20.64 9.18 -7.32
C HIS A 290 19.17 8.85 -7.64
N LEU A 291 18.92 8.18 -8.78
CA LEU A 291 17.56 7.80 -9.19
C LEU A 291 16.92 6.84 -8.20
N LYS A 292 17.66 5.87 -7.66
CA LYS A 292 17.17 4.94 -6.63
C LYS A 292 16.83 5.64 -5.31
N LEU A 293 17.62 6.63 -4.87
CA LEU A 293 17.24 7.48 -3.73
C LEU A 293 15.95 8.25 -4.00
N ASN A 294 15.80 8.77 -5.23
CA ASN A 294 14.62 9.51 -5.63
C ASN A 294 13.36 8.62 -5.61
N LEU A 295 13.49 7.34 -5.97
CA LEU A 295 12.38 6.37 -5.84
C LEU A 295 11.94 6.18 -4.39
N ILE A 296 12.90 6.08 -3.46
CA ILE A 296 12.61 5.93 -2.03
C ILE A 296 11.92 7.19 -1.49
N LEU A 297 12.42 8.37 -1.87
CA LEU A 297 11.78 9.64 -1.50
C LEU A 297 10.33 9.69 -1.99
N GLN A 298 10.08 9.42 -3.28
CA GLN A 298 8.73 9.46 -3.82
C GLN A 298 7.81 8.45 -3.12
N ALA A 299 8.28 7.23 -2.81
CA ALA A 299 7.49 6.27 -2.06
C ALA A 299 7.12 6.76 -0.65
N LEU A 300 8.04 7.43 0.06
CA LEU A 300 7.75 8.09 1.35
C LEU A 300 6.72 9.21 1.19
N GLU A 301 6.89 10.08 0.19
CA GLU A 301 6.03 11.23 -0.04
C GLU A 301 4.59 10.81 -0.40
N GLU A 302 4.43 9.83 -1.28
CA GLU A 302 3.12 9.27 -1.63
C GLU A 302 2.42 8.63 -0.42
N THR A 303 3.18 7.83 0.36
CA THR A 303 2.66 7.19 1.57
C THR A 303 2.23 8.24 2.60
N ARG A 304 3.10 9.21 2.88
CA ARG A 304 2.82 10.32 3.80
C ARG A 304 1.61 11.13 3.34
N ALA A 305 1.53 11.49 2.06
CA ALA A 305 0.45 12.32 1.56
C ALA A 305 -0.91 11.60 1.64
N ALA A 306 -0.95 10.30 1.34
CA ALA A 306 -2.15 9.49 1.51
C ALA A 306 -2.58 9.36 2.98
N ILE A 307 -1.64 9.06 3.89
CA ILE A 307 -1.90 9.00 5.34
C ILE A 307 -2.36 10.36 5.86
N ARG A 308 -1.73 11.46 5.42
CA ARG A 308 -2.11 12.82 5.82
C ARG A 308 -3.56 13.13 5.47
N PHE A 309 -3.98 12.74 4.27
CA PHE A 309 -5.32 13.01 3.78
C PHE A 309 -6.39 12.19 4.51
N GLN A 310 -6.15 10.88 4.70
CA GLN A 310 -7.15 9.97 5.25
C GLN A 310 -7.05 9.82 6.78
N GLN A 311 -5.92 10.21 7.37
CA GLN A 311 -5.54 9.91 8.75
C GLN A 311 -5.79 8.43 9.09
N LEU A 312 -5.35 7.55 8.18
CA LEU A 312 -5.38 6.10 8.30
C LEU A 312 -4.03 5.55 7.85
N PRO A 313 -3.43 4.59 8.57
CA PRO A 313 -2.28 3.84 8.06
C PRO A 313 -2.74 2.84 6.99
N PHE A 314 -1.79 2.27 6.24
CA PHE A 314 -2.11 1.21 5.27
C PHE A 314 -2.12 -0.17 5.94
N LEU A 315 -1.10 -0.46 6.76
CA LEU A 315 -0.83 -1.75 7.43
C LEU A 315 -0.58 -2.95 6.49
N VAL A 316 -0.84 -2.80 5.20
CA VAL A 316 -0.70 -3.86 4.19
C VAL A 316 0.17 -3.47 3.00
N LEU A 317 0.89 -2.35 3.07
CA LEU A 317 1.80 -1.94 1.99
C LEU A 317 2.79 -3.05 1.64
N GLY A 318 3.17 -3.06 0.36
CA GLY A 318 4.25 -3.87 -0.16
C GLY A 318 4.78 -3.31 -1.48
N ALA A 319 5.61 -4.08 -2.17
CA ALA A 319 6.13 -3.70 -3.48
C ALA A 319 5.03 -3.43 -4.52
N GLU A 320 3.96 -4.22 -4.51
CA GLU A 320 2.86 -4.11 -5.48
C GLU A 320 1.97 -2.88 -5.28
N SER A 321 2.05 -2.24 -4.10
CA SER A 321 1.31 -1.03 -3.78
C SER A 321 1.83 0.20 -4.55
N PHE A 322 3.04 0.12 -5.11
CA PHE A 322 3.68 1.20 -5.85
C PHE A 322 3.92 0.82 -7.30
N ARG A 323 3.45 1.69 -8.20
CA ARG A 323 3.67 1.59 -9.64
C ARG A 323 4.47 2.77 -10.14
N LEU A 324 5.01 2.66 -11.35
CA LEU A 324 5.71 3.74 -12.01
C LEU A 324 5.14 4.08 -13.37
N GLN A 325 5.05 5.39 -13.57
CA GLN A 325 4.84 5.97 -14.87
C GLN A 325 6.14 6.62 -15.36
N LEU A 326 6.45 6.42 -16.64
CA LEU A 326 7.54 7.10 -17.33
C LEU A 326 6.92 8.10 -18.30
N PHE A 327 7.49 9.29 -18.44
CA PHE A 327 6.99 10.32 -19.34
C PHE A 327 8.03 10.71 -20.39
N GLU A 328 7.59 10.84 -21.64
CA GLU A 328 8.42 11.45 -22.67
C GLU A 328 8.34 12.97 -22.53
N LEU A 329 9.35 13.58 -21.91
CA LEU A 329 9.40 15.03 -21.64
C LEU A 329 9.96 15.84 -22.82
N GLY A 330 9.89 15.30 -24.04
CA GLY A 330 10.48 15.88 -25.25
C GLY A 330 11.87 15.34 -25.60
N THR A 331 12.53 15.96 -26.57
CA THR A 331 13.82 15.49 -27.09
C THR A 331 14.97 15.87 -26.15
N GLY A 332 15.77 14.89 -25.73
CA GLY A 332 17.05 15.11 -25.03
C GLY A 332 17.01 14.97 -23.50
N LEU A 333 15.83 14.86 -22.88
CA LEU A 333 15.72 14.48 -21.48
C LEU A 333 15.75 12.96 -21.34
N PRO A 334 16.61 12.39 -20.49
CA PRO A 334 16.68 10.94 -20.34
C PRO A 334 15.43 10.39 -19.66
N LEU A 335 14.92 9.28 -20.20
CA LEU A 335 13.63 8.74 -19.80
C LEU A 335 13.54 8.42 -18.30
N PHE A 336 14.58 7.89 -17.67
CA PHE A 336 14.49 7.46 -16.26
C PHE A 336 14.37 8.60 -15.27
N TRP A 337 14.69 9.84 -15.67
CA TRP A 337 14.47 11.04 -14.85
C TRP A 337 13.02 11.51 -14.84
N SER A 338 12.20 11.01 -15.76
CA SER A 338 10.77 11.28 -15.78
C SER A 338 9.97 10.33 -14.87
N ALA A 339 10.63 9.36 -14.23
CA ALA A 339 9.96 8.31 -13.51
C ALA A 339 9.21 8.86 -12.28
N GLN A 340 7.90 8.62 -12.26
CA GLN A 340 7.01 9.02 -11.18
C GLN A 340 6.45 7.80 -10.49
N VAL A 341 6.68 7.68 -9.19
CA VAL A 341 6.05 6.68 -8.34
C VAL A 341 4.60 7.08 -8.12
N ASP A 342 3.71 6.11 -8.25
CA ASP A 342 2.29 6.26 -8.06
C ASP A 342 1.80 5.20 -7.08
N LEU A 343 1.00 5.63 -6.11
CA LEU A 343 0.40 4.74 -5.15
C LEU A 343 -0.84 4.08 -5.80
N ALA A 344 -0.67 2.80 -6.13
CA ALA A 344 -1.65 2.00 -6.85
C ALA A 344 -2.68 1.34 -5.92
N GLU A 345 -2.40 1.32 -4.62
CA GLU A 345 -3.25 0.73 -3.59
C GLU A 345 -3.66 1.80 -2.57
N SER A 346 -4.90 1.78 -2.08
CA SER A 346 -5.36 2.75 -1.07
C SER A 346 -5.18 2.21 0.34
N ASN A 347 -5.24 3.09 1.36
CA ASN A 347 -5.36 2.65 2.75
C ASN A 347 -6.53 1.71 2.90
N CYS A 348 -6.28 0.57 3.53
CA CYS A 348 -7.32 -0.41 3.81
C CYS A 348 -7.53 -0.61 5.33
N ALA A 349 -6.69 0.00 6.18
CA ALA A 349 -6.86 -0.11 7.62
C ALA A 349 -8.18 0.50 8.08
N MET A 350 -8.75 -0.10 9.12
CA MET A 350 -9.97 0.38 9.77
C MET A 350 -9.63 0.94 11.13
N ALA A 351 -10.21 2.09 11.46
CA ALA A 351 -10.05 2.72 12.75
C ALA A 351 -11.12 2.19 13.71
N ILE A 352 -10.71 1.43 14.72
CA ILE A 352 -11.58 1.03 15.82
C ILE A 352 -11.62 2.18 16.83
N SER A 353 -12.81 2.73 17.04
CA SER A 353 -13.07 3.63 18.16
C SER A 353 -13.30 2.81 19.42
N VAL A 354 -12.44 3.01 20.42
CA VAL A 354 -12.65 2.45 21.75
C VAL A 354 -13.38 3.49 22.59
N VAL A 355 -14.57 3.14 23.06
CA VAL A 355 -15.39 4.03 23.91
C VAL A 355 -14.58 4.45 25.13
N GLY A 356 -14.51 5.75 25.40
CA GLY A 356 -13.76 6.32 26.52
C GLY A 356 -12.25 6.51 26.27
N SER A 357 -11.79 6.43 25.02
CA SER A 357 -10.41 6.75 24.66
C SER A 357 -10.32 7.61 23.40
N ASP A 358 -9.44 8.62 23.44
CA ASP A 358 -9.03 9.38 22.27
C ASP A 358 -8.05 8.60 21.37
N SER A 359 -7.61 7.41 21.80
CA SER A 359 -6.70 6.57 21.03
C SER A 359 -7.45 5.82 19.94
N ARG A 360 -6.99 5.96 18.70
CA ARG A 360 -7.47 5.21 17.54
C ARG A 360 -6.62 3.96 17.38
N TYR A 361 -7.27 2.80 17.34
CA TYR A 361 -6.61 1.55 17.01
C TYR A 361 -6.86 1.23 15.56
N PHE A 362 -5.86 0.72 14.86
CA PHE A 362 -5.99 0.37 13.46
C PHE A 362 -5.80 -1.12 13.27
N ILE A 363 -6.72 -1.72 12.53
CA ILE A 363 -6.62 -3.12 12.14
C ILE A 363 -6.48 -3.23 10.62
N PRO A 364 -5.69 -4.19 10.13
CA PRO A 364 -5.66 -4.48 8.71
C PRO A 364 -7.02 -5.03 8.25
N PRO A 365 -7.39 -4.80 6.99
CA PRO A 365 -8.65 -5.25 6.37
C PRO A 365 -8.83 -6.78 6.38
N GLU A 366 -7.73 -7.50 6.28
CA GLU A 366 -7.65 -8.96 6.23
C GLU A 366 -6.57 -9.42 7.20
N VAL A 367 -6.69 -10.66 7.68
CA VAL A 367 -5.61 -11.30 8.44
C VAL A 367 -4.41 -11.44 7.50
N PRO A 368 -3.34 -10.66 7.70
CA PRO A 368 -2.28 -10.62 6.73
C PRO A 368 -1.50 -11.94 6.78
N GLY A 369 -1.34 -12.59 5.62
CA GLY A 369 -0.37 -13.69 5.50
C GLY A 369 1.06 -13.22 5.82
N PRO A 370 1.99 -14.16 6.08
CA PRO A 370 3.39 -13.82 6.33
C PRO A 370 3.96 -13.04 5.15
N SER A 371 4.59 -11.91 5.43
CA SER A 371 5.21 -11.04 4.42
C SER A 371 6.44 -10.39 5.00
N ILE A 372 7.52 -10.33 4.21
CA ILE A 372 8.74 -9.63 4.59
C ILE A 372 8.55 -8.11 4.72
N TYR A 373 7.52 -7.57 4.08
CA TYR A 373 7.15 -6.16 4.19
C TYR A 373 6.43 -5.83 5.50
N ARG A 374 6.09 -6.84 6.31
CA ARG A 374 5.40 -6.65 7.59
C ARG A 374 6.31 -7.03 8.76
N PRO A 375 6.28 -6.28 9.87
CA PRO A 375 7.05 -6.65 11.05
C PRO A 375 6.56 -7.98 11.62
N GLN A 376 7.46 -8.97 11.73
CA GLN A 376 7.13 -10.34 12.16
C GLN A 376 6.60 -10.44 13.59
N THR A 377 6.94 -9.49 14.46
CA THR A 377 6.77 -9.63 15.90
C THR A 377 5.37 -9.32 16.42
N ARG A 378 4.47 -8.69 15.65
CA ARG A 378 3.24 -8.06 16.23
C ARG A 378 2.04 -7.93 15.28
N SER A 379 1.87 -8.77 14.27
CA SER A 379 0.82 -8.56 13.25
C SER A 379 -0.52 -9.25 13.51
N LEU A 380 -0.59 -10.21 14.46
CA LEU A 380 -1.80 -11.00 14.69
C LEU A 380 -2.36 -10.77 16.10
N PRO A 381 -3.69 -10.56 16.22
CA PRO A 381 -4.36 -10.56 17.50
C PRO A 381 -4.13 -11.88 18.24
N LEU A 382 -3.73 -11.81 19.51
CA LEU A 382 -3.68 -13.00 20.37
C LEU A 382 -5.05 -13.20 21.01
N ARG A 383 -5.67 -14.36 20.77
CA ARG A 383 -7.00 -14.70 21.30
C ARG A 383 -6.92 -15.93 22.18
N GLY A 384 -7.75 -15.96 23.21
CA GLY A 384 -7.86 -17.15 24.05
C GLY A 384 -8.94 -17.03 25.11
N SER A 385 -8.95 -18.03 25.97
CA SER A 385 -9.71 -18.02 27.21
C SER A 385 -8.76 -17.80 28.38
N ALA A 386 -9.20 -17.02 29.36
CA ALA A 386 -8.42 -16.68 30.52
C ALA A 386 -9.29 -16.65 31.78
N THR A 387 -8.61 -16.68 32.91
CA THR A 387 -9.16 -16.30 34.20
C THR A 387 -8.82 -14.83 34.46
N VAL A 388 -9.82 -14.04 34.84
CA VAL A 388 -9.64 -12.62 35.14
C VAL A 388 -9.88 -12.40 36.62
N ARG A 389 -8.92 -11.76 37.30
CA ARG A 389 -9.04 -11.38 38.71
C ARG A 389 -9.08 -9.86 38.81
N ILE A 390 -10.25 -9.30 39.12
CA ILE A 390 -10.43 -7.87 39.35
C ILE A 390 -9.77 -7.54 40.69
N ARG A 391 -8.81 -6.63 40.71
CA ARG A 391 -8.09 -6.22 41.92
C ARG A 391 -8.70 -4.98 42.55
N LYS A 392 -9.04 -4.01 41.70
CA LYS A 392 -9.48 -2.70 42.14
C LYS A 392 -10.40 -2.11 41.10
N ILE A 393 -11.52 -1.57 41.57
CA ILE A 393 -12.40 -0.72 40.77
C ILE A 393 -12.18 0.71 41.27
N PHE A 394 -11.91 1.61 40.34
CA PHE A 394 -11.74 3.02 40.65
C PHE A 394 -13.10 3.71 40.70
N PRO A 395 -13.26 4.75 41.54
CA PRO A 395 -14.50 5.52 41.59
C PRO A 395 -14.90 6.03 40.20
N PRO A 396 -16.21 6.07 39.87
CA PRO A 396 -16.68 6.61 38.61
C PRO A 396 -16.18 8.05 38.41
N THR A 397 -15.65 8.34 37.23
CA THR A 397 -15.31 9.68 36.77
C THR A 397 -16.32 10.14 35.73
N PRO A 398 -16.33 11.43 35.33
CA PRO A 398 -17.13 11.87 34.19
C PRO A 398 -16.85 11.09 32.88
N GLU A 399 -15.67 10.49 32.76
CA GLU A 399 -15.24 9.67 31.61
C GLU A 399 -15.68 8.20 31.73
N GLY A 400 -16.18 7.80 32.90
CA GLY A 400 -16.64 6.43 33.20
C GLY A 400 -15.86 5.77 34.34
N THR A 401 -16.09 4.47 34.51
CA THR A 401 -15.47 3.63 35.54
C THR A 401 -14.26 2.91 34.95
N SER A 402 -13.14 2.90 35.69
CA SER A 402 -11.94 2.14 35.34
C SER A 402 -11.69 1.04 36.37
N LEU A 403 -11.03 -0.04 35.99
CA LEU A 403 -10.62 -1.09 36.90
C LEU A 403 -9.21 -1.61 36.57
N GLU A 404 -8.56 -2.17 37.57
CA GLU A 404 -7.31 -2.90 37.46
C GLU A 404 -7.58 -4.39 37.65
N ALA A 405 -7.10 -5.21 36.72
CA ALA A 405 -7.29 -6.64 36.75
C ALA A 405 -6.03 -7.39 36.31
N THR A 406 -5.95 -8.66 36.72
CA THR A 406 -4.93 -9.60 36.24
C THR A 406 -5.61 -10.61 35.32
N LEU A 407 -5.12 -10.70 34.08
CA LEU A 407 -5.44 -11.73 33.11
C LEU A 407 -4.46 -12.89 33.28
N ALA A 408 -4.95 -14.11 33.43
CA ALA A 408 -4.14 -15.32 33.57
C ALA A 408 -4.61 -16.41 32.59
N THR A 409 -3.69 -16.98 31.82
CA THR A 409 -3.92 -18.06 30.85
C THR A 409 -2.74 -19.03 30.82
N ASP A 410 -2.96 -20.23 30.31
CA ASP A 410 -1.92 -21.26 30.15
C ASP A 410 -0.97 -20.94 28.98
N ASP A 411 -1.42 -20.08 28.05
CA ASP A 411 -0.64 -19.62 26.90
C ASP A 411 0.36 -18.51 27.28
N ARG A 412 1.42 -18.34 26.48
CA ARG A 412 2.35 -17.22 26.66
C ARG A 412 1.68 -15.90 26.24
N LEU A 413 1.38 -15.06 27.23
CA LEU A 413 0.98 -13.68 26.99
C LEU A 413 2.20 -12.78 26.81
N HIS A 414 2.23 -12.07 25.69
CA HIS A 414 3.15 -10.96 25.43
C HIS A 414 2.31 -9.75 25.02
N ALA A 415 2.00 -8.89 25.98
CA ALA A 415 1.38 -7.59 25.74
C ALA A 415 2.35 -6.47 26.16
N THR A 416 2.39 -5.40 25.38
CA THR A 416 3.12 -4.17 25.68
C THR A 416 2.17 -3.10 26.21
N ALA A 417 2.69 -2.03 26.82
CA ALA A 417 1.89 -0.91 27.31
C ALA A 417 1.04 -0.25 26.22
N SER A 418 1.44 -0.35 24.96
CA SER A 418 0.70 0.21 23.82
C SER A 418 -0.46 -0.68 23.38
N ASP A 419 -0.45 -1.98 23.68
CA ASP A 419 -1.45 -2.92 23.16
C ASP A 419 -2.79 -2.78 23.88
N LEU A 420 -3.88 -2.96 23.12
CA LEU A 420 -5.23 -2.98 23.65
C LEU A 420 -5.60 -4.40 24.05
N ILE A 421 -5.93 -4.57 25.31
CA ILE A 421 -6.45 -5.81 25.87
C ILE A 421 -7.97 -5.67 25.93
N HIS A 422 -8.66 -6.44 25.10
CA HIS A 422 -10.11 -6.60 25.13
C HIS A 422 -10.45 -7.88 25.88
N VAL A 423 -11.20 -7.75 26.97
CA VAL A 423 -11.64 -8.87 27.81
C VAL A 423 -13.16 -8.87 27.85
N ARG A 424 -13.76 -10.01 27.52
CA ARG A 424 -15.20 -10.22 27.59
C ARG A 424 -15.52 -11.14 28.76
N LEU A 425 -16.14 -10.55 29.79
CA LEU A 425 -16.51 -11.24 31.01
C LEU A 425 -17.97 -11.70 30.97
N PRO A 426 -18.28 -12.95 31.37
CA PRO A 426 -19.64 -13.37 31.65
C PRO A 426 -20.08 -12.87 33.04
N VAL A 427 -20.87 -11.81 33.10
CA VAL A 427 -21.29 -11.17 34.36
C VAL A 427 -22.81 -10.97 34.35
N ALA A 428 -23.49 -11.36 35.44
CA ALA A 428 -24.93 -11.15 35.64
C ALA A 428 -25.85 -11.68 34.51
N GLY A 429 -25.49 -12.81 33.89
CA GLY A 429 -26.25 -13.37 32.75
C GLY A 429 -26.08 -12.59 31.44
N ALA A 430 -25.23 -11.56 31.43
CA ALA A 430 -24.84 -10.78 30.26
C ALA A 430 -23.34 -10.92 29.97
N ARG A 431 -22.89 -10.36 28.85
CA ARG A 431 -21.47 -10.25 28.49
C ARG A 431 -21.06 -8.79 28.63
N VAL A 432 -20.00 -8.54 29.39
CA VAL A 432 -19.42 -7.22 29.59
C VAL A 432 -18.08 -7.18 28.87
N ASP A 433 -17.93 -6.26 27.93
CA ASP A 433 -16.67 -6.00 27.25
C ASP A 433 -15.88 -4.96 28.06
N LEU A 434 -14.62 -5.26 28.34
CA LEU A 434 -13.67 -4.40 29.03
C LEU A 434 -12.47 -4.15 28.12
N TYR A 435 -12.13 -2.89 27.91
CA TYR A 435 -10.96 -2.48 27.12
C TYR A 435 -9.90 -1.87 28.03
N GLY A 436 -8.65 -2.28 27.92
CA GLY A 436 -7.55 -1.77 28.75
C GLY A 436 -6.17 -1.91 28.13
N ARG A 437 -5.15 -1.47 28.85
CA ARG A 437 -3.74 -1.57 28.46
C ARG A 437 -2.95 -2.38 29.45
N ALA A 438 -1.93 -3.08 28.97
CA ALA A 438 -1.00 -3.78 29.85
C ALA A 438 -0.30 -2.78 30.77
N ASP A 439 -0.15 -3.18 32.03
CA ASP A 439 0.62 -2.43 33.02
C ASP A 439 2.01 -3.06 33.13
N GLU A 440 3.03 -2.34 32.65
CA GLU A 440 4.42 -2.80 32.62
C GLU A 440 5.13 -2.69 33.98
N SER A 441 4.47 -2.13 35.00
CA SER A 441 5.12 -1.82 36.29
C SER A 441 5.47 -3.05 37.14
N ASP A 442 4.88 -4.22 36.88
CA ASP A 442 5.07 -5.43 37.68
C ASP A 442 5.50 -6.65 36.85
N ALA A 443 6.61 -7.27 37.24
CA ALA A 443 7.01 -8.57 36.72
C ALA A 443 6.06 -9.66 37.23
N LEU A 444 5.26 -10.23 36.34
CA LEU A 444 4.31 -11.31 36.63
C LEU A 444 4.83 -12.68 36.18
N ALA A 445 4.14 -13.74 36.61
CA ALA A 445 4.41 -15.09 36.14
C ALA A 445 4.16 -15.22 34.63
N LYS A 446 4.80 -16.21 33.98
CA LYS A 446 4.54 -16.52 32.56
C LYS A 446 3.05 -16.83 32.37
N GLY A 447 2.42 -16.20 31.38
CA GLY A 447 0.98 -16.36 31.11
C GLY A 447 0.08 -15.44 31.93
N GLU A 448 0.66 -14.53 32.73
CA GLU A 448 -0.09 -13.49 33.43
C GLU A 448 0.24 -12.10 32.87
N THR A 449 -0.76 -11.24 32.78
CA THR A 449 -0.60 -9.83 32.43
C THR A 449 -1.55 -8.99 33.26
N ARG A 450 -1.01 -7.96 33.91
CA ARG A 450 -1.84 -6.95 34.56
C ARG A 450 -2.29 -5.96 33.51
N PHE A 451 -3.54 -5.54 33.61
CA PHE A 451 -4.05 -4.49 32.74
C PHE A 451 -4.95 -3.56 33.51
N ARG A 452 -4.98 -2.31 33.04
CA ARG A 452 -5.89 -1.28 33.53
C ARG A 452 -6.86 -0.92 32.42
N THR A 453 -8.15 -0.96 32.73
CA THR A 453 -9.17 -0.59 31.75
C THR A 453 -9.16 0.91 31.50
N LEU A 454 -9.51 1.27 30.28
CA LEU A 454 -9.94 2.61 29.92
C LEU A 454 -11.26 2.92 30.65
N PRO A 455 -11.54 4.20 30.96
CA PRO A 455 -12.82 4.63 31.51
C PRO A 455 -13.98 4.20 30.61
N GLN A 456 -14.98 3.49 31.16
CA GLN A 456 -16.14 3.01 30.41
C GLN A 456 -17.43 3.27 31.19
N PHE A 457 -18.50 3.64 30.47
CA PHE A 457 -19.83 3.75 31.06
C PHE A 457 -20.44 2.36 31.20
N LEU A 458 -20.53 1.90 32.45
CA LEU A 458 -21.15 0.62 32.80
C LEU A 458 -22.52 0.89 33.41
N SER A 459 -23.49 0.02 33.15
CA SER A 459 -24.80 0.11 33.80
C SER A 459 -24.65 -0.18 35.29
N GLU A 460 -25.49 0.43 36.14
CA GLU A 460 -25.46 0.22 37.59
C GLU A 460 -25.48 -1.27 37.99
N PRO A 461 -26.31 -2.15 37.37
CA PRO A 461 -26.30 -3.58 37.69
C PRO A 461 -24.96 -4.25 37.39
N VAL A 462 -24.32 -3.88 36.27
CA VAL A 462 -23.01 -4.43 35.88
C VAL A 462 -21.94 -3.97 36.87
N GLN A 463 -21.95 -2.69 37.25
CA GLN A 463 -20.98 -2.15 38.20
C GLN A 463 -21.08 -2.84 39.57
N SER A 464 -22.28 -2.99 40.12
CA SER A 464 -22.47 -3.68 41.40
C SER A 464 -21.97 -5.13 41.36
N THR A 465 -22.25 -5.87 40.27
CA THR A 465 -21.73 -7.24 40.15
C THR A 465 -20.20 -7.29 40.00
N LEU A 466 -19.58 -6.33 39.29
CA LEU A 466 -18.12 -6.27 39.22
C LEU A 466 -17.48 -5.96 40.57
N GLU A 467 -18.11 -5.11 41.38
CA GLU A 467 -17.70 -4.81 42.76
C GLU A 467 -17.80 -6.04 43.68
N GLU A 468 -18.87 -6.84 43.56
CA GLU A 468 -19.01 -8.12 44.27
C GLU A 468 -17.97 -9.17 43.85
N LEU A 469 -17.57 -9.15 42.57
CA LEU A 469 -16.55 -10.06 42.02
C LEU A 469 -15.12 -9.60 42.30
N ALA A 470 -14.91 -8.41 42.88
CA ALA A 470 -13.58 -7.92 43.19
C ALA A 470 -12.85 -8.88 44.15
N GLY A 471 -11.65 -9.31 43.74
CA GLY A 471 -10.83 -10.30 44.47
C GLY A 471 -11.10 -11.76 44.09
N ALA A 472 -12.24 -12.09 43.47
CA ALA A 472 -12.56 -13.44 43.02
C ALA A 472 -12.05 -13.71 41.58
N PRO A 473 -11.60 -14.93 41.26
CA PRO A 473 -11.27 -15.30 39.88
C PRO A 473 -12.56 -15.54 39.06
N VAL A 474 -12.70 -14.83 37.95
CA VAL A 474 -13.76 -15.04 36.96
C VAL A 474 -13.19 -15.89 35.83
N GLY A 475 -13.62 -17.14 35.73
CA GLY A 475 -13.20 -18.07 34.67
C GLY A 475 -13.97 -17.88 33.36
N ASN A 476 -13.52 -18.54 32.29
CA ASN A 476 -14.14 -18.52 30.96
C ASN A 476 -14.30 -17.11 30.35
N ALA A 477 -13.44 -16.17 30.74
CA ALA A 477 -13.36 -14.89 30.06
C ALA A 477 -12.67 -15.09 28.72
N SER A 478 -13.31 -14.70 27.61
CA SER A 478 -12.61 -14.63 26.33
C SER A 478 -11.83 -13.34 26.27
N PHE A 479 -10.58 -13.38 25.81
CA PHE A 479 -9.77 -12.19 25.63
C PHE A 479 -9.20 -12.11 24.22
N GLU A 480 -8.87 -10.89 23.81
CA GLU A 480 -8.15 -10.56 22.60
C GLU A 480 -7.14 -9.44 22.91
N ILE A 481 -5.89 -9.61 22.48
CA ILE A 481 -4.86 -8.57 22.55
C ILE A 481 -4.65 -8.04 21.14
N LEU A 482 -5.02 -6.78 20.94
CA LEU A 482 -4.86 -6.06 19.69
C LEU A 482 -3.58 -5.20 19.77
N PRO A 483 -2.56 -5.49 18.96
CA PRO A 483 -1.36 -4.66 18.94
C PRO A 483 -1.70 -3.26 18.45
N LEU A 484 -1.10 -2.23 19.05
CA LEU A 484 -1.23 -0.86 18.52
C LEU A 484 -0.35 -0.72 17.28
N LEU A 485 -0.98 -0.91 16.12
CA LEU A 485 -0.35 -0.73 14.82
C LEU A 485 -0.76 0.63 14.25
N THR A 486 0.20 1.48 13.92
CA THR A 486 -0.03 2.79 13.30
C THR A 486 0.89 2.96 12.07
N SER A 487 1.06 4.18 11.57
CA SER A 487 1.91 4.49 10.41
C SER A 487 3.40 4.07 10.50
N PRO A 488 4.02 3.79 11.66
CA PRO A 488 5.35 3.20 11.71
C PRO A 488 5.41 1.80 11.07
N CYS A 489 4.30 1.05 10.99
CA CYS A 489 4.23 -0.18 10.19
C CYS A 489 4.47 0.11 8.69
N ASP A 490 3.93 1.22 8.20
CA ASP A 490 4.12 1.65 6.83
C ASP A 490 5.58 2.13 6.62
N MET A 491 6.17 2.79 7.62
CA MET A 491 7.59 3.15 7.61
C MET A 491 8.52 1.92 7.56
N TYR A 492 8.22 0.88 8.33
CA TYR A 492 8.92 -0.41 8.24
C TYR A 492 8.89 -0.95 6.82
N THR A 493 7.72 -0.91 6.18
CA THR A 493 7.55 -1.37 4.79
C THR A 493 8.45 -0.58 3.85
N ILE A 494 8.52 0.74 4.01
CA ILE A 494 9.40 1.61 3.21
C ILE A 494 10.87 1.28 3.47
N GLY A 495 11.26 0.93 4.70
CA GLY A 495 12.59 0.42 5.02
C GLY A 495 12.95 -0.83 4.22
N VAL A 496 12.04 -1.80 4.15
CA VAL A 496 12.20 -3.02 3.33
C VAL A 496 12.25 -2.69 1.84
N LEU A 497 11.43 -1.75 1.36
CA LEU A 497 11.46 -1.30 -0.04
C LEU A 497 12.79 -0.59 -0.38
N ALA A 498 13.34 0.21 0.53
CA ALA A 498 14.64 0.83 0.33
C ALA A 498 15.76 -0.23 0.19
N ILE A 499 15.73 -1.30 0.98
CA ILE A 499 16.63 -2.46 0.82
C ILE A 499 16.42 -3.09 -0.56
N ARG A 500 15.17 -3.34 -0.97
CA ARG A 500 14.84 -3.92 -2.28
C ARG A 500 15.37 -3.07 -3.44
N ILE A 501 15.30 -1.76 -3.31
CA ILE A 501 15.73 -0.81 -4.34
C ILE A 501 17.27 -0.75 -4.40
N LEU A 502 17.95 -0.69 -3.26
CA LEU A 502 19.39 -0.41 -3.18
C LEU A 502 20.28 -1.65 -3.23
N LEU A 503 19.83 -2.78 -2.69
CA LEU A 503 20.71 -3.89 -2.29
C LEU A 503 20.40 -5.23 -2.96
N VAL A 504 19.25 -5.36 -3.63
CA VAL A 504 18.81 -6.63 -4.21
C VAL A 504 19.24 -6.77 -5.66
N ASP A 505 19.90 -7.88 -5.94
CA ASP A 505 20.30 -8.34 -7.26
C ASP A 505 20.09 -9.87 -7.36
N ASP A 506 20.68 -10.52 -8.37
CA ASP A 506 20.52 -11.97 -8.57
C ASP A 506 21.30 -12.82 -7.54
N GLU A 507 22.31 -12.25 -6.89
CA GLU A 507 23.15 -12.93 -5.90
C GLU A 507 22.71 -12.62 -4.45
N ASN A 508 22.01 -11.50 -4.24
CA ASN A 508 21.54 -11.02 -2.96
C ASN A 508 20.02 -10.83 -2.95
N PRO A 509 19.24 -11.93 -2.86
CA PRO A 509 17.78 -11.85 -2.83
C PRO A 509 17.27 -11.11 -1.59
N LEU A 510 16.07 -10.54 -1.69
CA LEU A 510 15.48 -9.68 -0.65
C LEU A 510 15.54 -10.27 0.78
N PRO A 511 15.21 -11.56 1.03
CA PRO A 511 15.29 -12.12 2.38
C PRO A 511 16.69 -12.05 2.99
N ILE A 512 17.74 -12.28 2.19
CA ILE A 512 19.13 -12.21 2.65
C ILE A 512 19.50 -10.75 2.93
N ALA A 513 19.20 -9.84 2.01
CA ALA A 513 19.50 -8.42 2.17
C ALA A 513 18.81 -7.81 3.41
N VAL A 514 17.57 -8.22 3.70
CA VAL A 514 16.83 -7.77 4.89
C VAL A 514 17.43 -8.33 6.17
N ASP A 515 17.78 -9.62 6.20
CA ASP A 515 18.37 -10.24 7.39
C ASP A 515 19.73 -9.63 7.74
N GLU A 516 20.58 -9.41 6.72
CA GLU A 516 21.86 -8.72 6.87
C GLU A 516 21.67 -7.28 7.37
N MET A 517 20.72 -6.52 6.79
CA MET A 517 20.42 -5.16 7.24
C MET A 517 19.93 -5.12 8.70
N LEU A 518 19.01 -6.01 9.08
CA LEU A 518 18.50 -6.06 10.45
C LEU A 518 19.58 -6.51 11.44
N SER A 519 20.51 -7.37 11.02
CA SER A 519 21.66 -7.77 11.83
C SER A 519 22.63 -6.62 12.05
N LEU A 520 22.95 -5.86 10.99
CA LEU A 520 23.76 -4.63 11.11
C LEU A 520 23.06 -3.58 11.97
N ALA A 521 21.75 -3.40 11.83
CA ALA A 521 20.97 -2.47 12.64
C ALA A 521 21.08 -2.77 14.14
N ARG A 522 21.03 -4.05 14.53
CA ARG A 522 21.22 -4.48 15.93
C ARG A 522 22.64 -4.21 16.42
N GLU A 523 23.66 -4.43 15.58
CA GLU A 523 25.05 -4.10 15.94
C GLU A 523 25.25 -2.60 16.17
N VAL A 524 24.69 -1.76 15.29
CA VAL A 524 24.69 -0.28 15.44
C VAL A 524 23.96 0.17 16.70
N ALA A 525 22.84 -0.48 17.04
CA ALA A 525 22.07 -0.19 18.25
C ALA A 525 22.85 -0.55 19.53
N ASN A 526 23.56 -1.68 19.52
CA ASN A 526 24.41 -2.11 20.65
C ASN A 526 25.58 -1.14 20.88
N GLU A 527 26.10 -0.51 19.82
CA GLU A 527 27.17 0.49 19.90
C GLU A 527 26.65 1.94 19.96
N HIS A 528 25.43 2.14 20.46
CA HIS A 528 24.82 3.46 20.45
C HIS A 528 25.62 4.50 21.25
N LYS A 529 25.96 5.59 20.56
CA LYS A 529 26.63 6.78 21.11
C LYS A 529 25.88 8.01 20.61
N PRO A 530 25.11 8.72 21.45
CA PRO A 530 24.27 9.85 21.02
C PRO A 530 25.04 10.96 20.29
N GLN A 531 26.33 11.14 20.61
CA GLN A 531 27.18 12.18 20.03
C GLN A 531 27.77 11.82 18.66
N VAL A 532 27.60 10.58 18.19
CA VAL A 532 28.20 10.10 16.93
C VAL A 532 27.10 9.73 15.94
N ALA A 533 27.07 10.44 14.81
CA ALA A 533 26.14 10.18 13.73
C ALA A 533 26.20 8.70 13.28
N VAL A 534 25.03 8.12 12.96
CA VAL A 534 24.89 6.70 12.59
C VAL A 534 25.82 6.30 11.44
N GLY A 535 25.92 7.13 10.38
CA GLY A 535 26.80 6.86 9.24
C GLY A 535 28.27 6.73 9.62
N LYS A 536 28.75 7.50 10.62
CA LYS A 536 30.12 7.40 11.12
C LYS A 536 30.34 6.15 11.98
N ARG A 537 29.36 5.77 12.81
CA ARG A 537 29.41 4.50 13.54
C ARG A 537 29.45 3.31 12.58
N LEU A 538 28.64 3.34 11.53
CA LEU A 538 28.62 2.32 10.49
C LEU A 538 29.99 2.16 9.81
N GLN A 539 30.66 3.25 9.47
CA GLN A 539 32.02 3.19 8.92
C GLN A 539 32.98 2.43 9.84
N THR A 540 32.98 2.75 11.13
CA THR A 540 33.83 2.06 12.12
C THR A 540 33.48 0.58 12.27
N ILE A 541 32.19 0.22 12.25
CA ILE A 541 31.73 -1.18 12.31
C ILE A 541 32.19 -1.95 11.06
N VAL A 542 32.03 -1.37 9.88
CA VAL A 542 32.41 -2.00 8.59
C VAL A 542 33.92 -2.12 8.43
N GLU A 543 34.70 -1.15 8.92
CA GLU A 543 36.16 -1.23 8.92
C GLU A 543 36.66 -2.39 9.80
N ARG A 544 35.96 -2.67 10.90
CA ARG A 544 36.24 -3.80 11.79
C ARG A 544 35.79 -5.14 11.18
N ASP A 545 34.66 -5.14 10.48
CA ASP A 545 34.08 -6.33 9.88
C ASP A 545 33.74 -6.12 8.38
N PRO A 546 34.70 -6.44 7.48
CA PRO A 546 34.55 -6.23 6.04
C PRO A 546 33.42 -7.01 5.39
N ARG A 547 32.81 -8.01 6.07
CA ARG A 547 31.68 -8.76 5.51
C ARG A 547 30.51 -7.84 5.17
N TRP A 548 30.31 -6.79 5.98
CA TRP A 548 29.25 -5.81 5.77
C TRP A 548 29.42 -5.06 4.45
N ALA A 549 30.66 -4.75 4.04
CA ALA A 549 30.91 -4.13 2.75
C ALA A 549 30.63 -5.07 1.58
N GLY A 550 30.78 -6.38 1.76
CA GLY A 550 30.43 -7.41 0.78
C GLY A 550 28.92 -7.65 0.65
N SER A 551 28.19 -7.66 1.77
CA SER A 551 26.73 -7.86 1.77
C SER A 551 25.97 -6.59 1.39
N LEU A 552 26.38 -5.43 1.91
CA LEU A 552 25.61 -4.18 1.90
C LEU A 552 26.38 -3.03 1.21
N GLY A 553 27.31 -3.36 0.31
CA GLY A 553 28.13 -2.37 -0.41
C GLY A 553 27.45 -1.76 -1.64
N PRO A 554 27.98 -0.65 -2.17
CA PRO A 554 27.39 0.08 -3.30
C PRO A 554 27.44 -0.68 -4.63
N HIS A 555 28.21 -1.76 -4.72
CA HIS A 555 28.25 -2.61 -5.92
C HIS A 555 26.89 -3.24 -6.24
N ARG A 556 26.01 -3.40 -5.22
CA ARG A 556 24.64 -3.92 -5.39
C ARG A 556 23.71 -3.00 -6.18
N LEU A 557 24.12 -1.75 -6.44
CA LEU A 557 23.30 -0.80 -7.21
C LEU A 557 23.14 -1.20 -8.67
N VAL A 558 24.07 -1.99 -9.22
CA VAL A 558 24.14 -2.38 -10.63
C VAL A 558 24.51 -3.86 -10.76
N ARG A 559 24.13 -4.50 -11.88
CA ARG A 559 24.35 -5.94 -12.11
C ARG A 559 25.67 -6.27 -12.84
N GLU A 560 26.59 -5.32 -12.94
CA GLU A 560 27.87 -5.53 -13.64
C GLU A 560 28.95 -6.08 -12.70
N ASN A 561 29.36 -7.33 -12.90
CA ASN A 561 30.34 -8.02 -12.03
C ASN A 561 31.70 -7.31 -11.89
N ASP A 562 32.13 -6.58 -12.91
CA ASP A 562 33.42 -5.87 -12.89
C ASP A 562 33.44 -4.65 -11.96
N LEU A 563 32.28 -4.19 -11.47
CA LEU A 563 32.16 -2.99 -10.64
C LEU A 563 32.32 -3.28 -9.13
N THR A 564 32.39 -4.53 -8.69
CA THR A 564 32.37 -4.86 -7.24
C THR A 564 33.45 -4.16 -6.43
N GLN A 565 34.69 -4.13 -6.92
CA GLN A 565 35.80 -3.44 -6.23
C GLN A 565 35.90 -1.96 -6.59
N ALA A 566 35.38 -1.56 -7.77
CA ALA A 566 35.45 -0.18 -8.24
C ALA A 566 34.35 0.71 -7.63
N ALA A 567 33.19 0.14 -7.31
CA ALA A 567 32.03 0.87 -6.79
C ALA A 567 32.34 1.61 -5.48
N ALA A 568 33.08 0.98 -4.58
CA ALA A 568 33.52 1.59 -3.32
C ALA A 568 34.52 2.77 -3.51
N ARG A 569 35.16 2.86 -4.68
CA ARG A 569 36.02 3.99 -5.04
C ARG A 569 35.26 5.10 -5.76
N ILE A 570 34.17 4.75 -6.46
CA ILE A 570 33.35 5.68 -7.23
C ILE A 570 32.36 6.42 -6.32
N LEU A 571 31.65 5.70 -5.44
CA LEU A 571 30.69 6.30 -4.51
C LEU A 571 31.37 6.60 -3.17
N PRO A 572 31.36 7.86 -2.68
CA PRO A 572 31.96 8.20 -1.40
C PRO A 572 31.39 7.38 -0.24
N ALA A 573 32.26 6.82 0.59
CA ALA A 573 31.87 5.90 1.66
C ALA A 573 30.99 6.58 2.73
N ASP A 574 31.19 7.88 2.98
CA ASP A 574 30.33 8.67 3.86
C ASP A 574 28.92 8.79 3.33
N LEU A 575 28.76 9.07 2.03
CA LEU A 575 27.45 9.15 1.41
C LEU A 575 26.72 7.79 1.41
N TRP A 576 27.44 6.70 1.12
CA TRP A 576 26.85 5.35 1.14
C TRP A 576 26.42 4.93 2.54
N TRP A 577 27.30 5.02 3.54
CA TRP A 577 26.99 4.57 4.90
C TRP A 577 26.02 5.49 5.62
N GLU A 578 25.93 6.77 5.27
CA GLU A 578 24.80 7.62 5.70
C GLU A 578 23.47 7.16 5.09
N THR A 579 23.46 6.74 3.82
CA THR A 579 22.26 6.17 3.19
C THR A 579 21.81 4.89 3.89
N ILE A 580 22.73 3.96 4.13
CA ILE A 580 22.45 2.72 4.89
C ILE A 580 21.97 3.05 6.31
N GLY A 581 22.61 4.02 6.97
CA GLY A 581 22.19 4.50 8.28
C GLY A 581 20.77 5.07 8.28
N LEU A 582 20.37 5.79 7.24
CA LEU A 582 19.00 6.27 7.08
C LEU A 582 18.02 5.10 6.93
N VAL A 583 18.35 4.11 6.11
CA VAL A 583 17.51 2.91 5.91
C VAL A 583 17.33 2.14 7.22
N ILE A 584 18.38 1.98 8.02
CA ILE A 584 18.31 1.35 9.36
C ILE A 584 17.29 2.06 10.26
N ARG A 585 17.22 3.40 10.18
CA ARG A 585 16.34 4.20 11.05
C ARG A 585 14.86 4.11 10.66
N LEU A 586 14.55 3.61 9.46
CA LEU A 586 13.17 3.34 9.02
C LEU A 586 12.55 2.11 9.70
N PHE A 587 13.31 1.32 10.48
CA PHE A 587 12.82 0.16 11.21
C PHE A 587 12.41 0.53 12.65
N PRO A 588 11.11 0.67 12.97
CA PRO A 588 10.70 1.11 14.30
C PRO A 588 11.14 0.14 15.39
N GLY A 589 11.67 0.68 16.48
CA GLY A 589 12.08 -0.09 17.65
C GLY A 589 13.27 -1.03 17.46
N ILE A 590 14.03 -0.94 16.36
CA ILE A 590 15.26 -1.73 16.21
C ILE A 590 16.39 -1.22 17.12
N GLY A 591 16.36 0.07 17.45
CA GLY A 591 17.32 0.72 18.33
C GLY A 591 16.99 2.20 18.59
N PRO A 592 17.77 2.88 19.45
CA PRO A 592 17.52 4.27 19.85
C PRO A 592 17.63 5.30 18.71
N ASP A 593 18.24 4.94 17.58
CA ASP A 593 18.38 5.82 16.41
C ASP A 593 17.16 5.81 15.47
N SER A 594 16.23 4.86 15.65
CA SER A 594 15.02 4.71 14.82
C SER A 594 14.18 5.98 14.82
N PHE A 595 13.51 6.29 13.71
CA PHE A 595 12.58 7.43 13.66
C PHE A 595 11.38 7.24 14.59
N CYS A 596 10.96 5.99 14.80
CA CYS A 596 9.86 5.61 15.69
C CYS A 596 10.36 4.61 16.74
N ARG A 597 9.93 4.78 17.99
CA ARG A 597 10.30 3.90 19.12
C ARG A 597 9.68 2.51 19.01
N ASP A 598 8.48 2.42 18.47
CA ASP A 598 7.77 1.16 18.23
C ASP A 598 6.75 1.31 17.08
N LEU A 599 5.94 0.28 16.86
CA LEU A 599 4.93 0.22 15.78
C LEU A 599 3.67 1.09 16.03
N GLY A 600 3.51 1.61 17.24
CA GLY A 600 2.42 2.48 17.66
C GLY A 600 2.82 3.95 17.84
N ASP A 601 4.11 4.28 17.71
CA ASP A 601 4.70 5.61 17.96
C ASP A 601 4.37 6.65 16.87
N ALA A 602 3.08 6.91 16.68
CA ALA A 602 2.56 7.99 15.84
C ALA A 602 1.49 8.79 16.59
N PRO A 603 1.46 10.13 16.46
CA PRO A 603 0.38 10.94 17.04
C PRO A 603 -0.98 10.58 16.43
N SER A 604 -2.01 10.42 17.27
CA SER A 604 -3.35 9.94 16.85
C SER A 604 -4.05 10.80 15.79
N SER A 605 -3.70 12.08 15.71
CA SER A 605 -4.26 13.08 14.79
C SER A 605 -3.29 13.56 13.71
N ALA A 606 -2.07 13.03 13.69
CA ALA A 606 -1.03 13.43 12.74
C ALA A 606 -0.13 12.23 12.42
N LEU A 607 -0.77 11.16 11.91
CA LEU A 607 -0.10 9.89 11.62
C LEU A 607 1.02 10.04 10.57
N ASP A 608 0.95 11.08 9.74
CA ASP A 608 1.90 11.36 8.66
C ASP A 608 3.17 12.08 9.12
N CYS A 609 3.16 12.77 10.25
CA CYS A 609 4.31 13.58 10.68
C CYS A 609 5.58 12.76 10.96
N ILE A 610 5.45 11.47 11.24
CA ILE A 610 6.61 10.59 11.48
C ILE A 610 7.55 10.51 10.26
N PHE A 611 7.04 10.77 9.05
CA PHE A 611 7.82 10.69 7.81
C PHE A 611 8.64 11.97 7.53
N ASP A 612 8.37 13.08 8.21
CA ASP A 612 8.95 14.40 7.89
C ASP A 612 10.48 14.39 7.99
N GLU A 613 11.02 13.83 9.07
CA GLU A 613 12.46 13.75 9.27
C GLU A 613 13.13 12.82 8.24
N ALA A 614 12.54 11.66 7.97
CA ALA A 614 13.06 10.73 6.96
C ALA A 614 13.13 11.37 5.58
N ILE A 615 12.05 12.07 5.17
CA ILE A 615 11.98 12.81 3.90
C ILE A 615 13.04 13.92 3.86
N SER A 616 13.18 14.69 4.93
CA SER A 616 14.20 15.75 5.03
C SER A 616 15.61 15.21 4.82
N GLN A 617 15.94 14.09 5.48
CA GLN A 617 17.26 13.49 5.36
C GLN A 617 17.54 12.87 4.00
N ILE A 618 16.55 12.22 3.36
CA ILE A 618 16.73 11.73 1.98
C ILE A 618 16.93 12.90 1.00
N ASN A 619 16.22 14.01 1.19
CA ASN A 619 16.43 15.22 0.38
C ASN A 619 17.88 15.75 0.49
N LEU A 620 18.49 15.70 1.67
CA LEU A 620 19.91 16.04 1.84
C LEU A 620 20.83 15.08 1.07
N LEU A 621 20.56 13.76 1.12
CA LEU A 621 21.31 12.77 0.34
C LEU A 621 21.11 12.94 -1.18
N LEU A 622 19.92 13.33 -1.62
CA LEU A 622 19.62 13.65 -3.01
C LEU A 622 20.37 14.90 -3.49
N LEU A 623 20.44 15.94 -2.65
CA LEU A 623 21.24 17.13 -2.96
C LEU A 623 22.72 16.78 -3.14
N ARG A 624 23.27 15.94 -2.24
CA ARG A 624 24.66 15.47 -2.29
C ARG A 624 24.93 14.54 -3.47
N SER A 625 24.01 13.63 -3.80
CA SER A 625 24.18 12.73 -4.95
C SER A 625 24.01 13.47 -6.28
N ARG A 626 23.15 14.49 -6.35
CA ARG A 626 22.95 15.30 -7.56
C ARG A 626 24.24 16.01 -8.00
N SER A 627 25.05 16.50 -7.06
CA SER A 627 26.34 17.14 -7.40
C SER A 627 27.36 16.16 -7.99
N LEU A 628 27.24 14.86 -7.70
CA LEU A 628 28.06 13.81 -8.29
C LEU A 628 27.62 13.46 -9.72
N VAL A 629 26.32 13.61 -10.03
CA VAL A 629 25.75 13.27 -11.34
C VAL A 629 25.87 14.41 -12.33
N LEU A 630 25.45 15.61 -11.93
CA LEU A 630 25.41 16.81 -12.76
C LEU A 630 26.67 17.65 -12.60
N ALA A 631 27.84 17.01 -12.43
CA ALA A 631 29.11 17.71 -12.24
C ALA A 631 29.24 18.80 -13.30
N ASP A 632 29.02 20.05 -12.89
CA ASP A 632 28.98 21.20 -13.76
C ASP A 632 30.42 21.45 -14.18
N TRP A 633 30.81 20.90 -15.33
CA TRP A 633 32.17 20.98 -15.84
C TRP A 633 32.67 22.42 -15.84
N ASN A 634 31.78 23.40 -16.06
CA ASN A 634 32.13 24.81 -16.05
C ASN A 634 32.32 25.39 -14.64
N GLN A 635 31.59 24.95 -13.61
CA GLN A 635 31.88 25.34 -12.21
C GLN A 635 33.14 24.63 -11.67
N ASN A 636 33.43 23.44 -12.18
CA ASN A 636 34.65 22.73 -11.85
C ASN A 636 35.88 23.27 -12.58
N LEU A 637 35.76 24.07 -13.65
CA LEU A 637 36.90 24.72 -14.28
C LEU A 637 37.58 25.71 -13.32
N GLU A 638 36.83 26.53 -12.58
CA GLU A 638 37.42 27.44 -11.59
C GLU A 638 38.18 26.69 -10.49
N ILE A 639 37.60 25.59 -10.00
CA ILE A 639 38.23 24.75 -8.95
C ILE A 639 39.44 23.99 -9.53
N HIS A 640 39.31 23.43 -10.72
CA HIS A 640 40.37 22.75 -11.46
C HIS A 640 41.53 23.71 -11.72
N ASP A 641 41.26 24.90 -12.24
CA ASP A 641 42.25 25.93 -12.53
C ASP A 641 42.93 26.40 -11.24
N ALA A 642 42.18 26.60 -10.15
CA ALA A 642 42.76 26.91 -8.84
C ALA A 642 43.66 25.79 -8.30
N ILE A 643 43.27 24.52 -8.45
CA ILE A 643 44.09 23.36 -8.06
C ILE A 643 45.36 23.30 -8.91
N TYR A 644 45.25 23.47 -10.23
CA TYR A 644 46.42 23.48 -11.12
C TYR A 644 47.34 24.67 -10.85
N GLU A 645 46.81 25.84 -10.51
CA GLU A 645 47.60 27.01 -10.14
C GLU A 645 48.39 26.76 -8.84
N VAL A 646 47.78 26.08 -7.85
CA VAL A 646 48.45 25.68 -6.61
C VAL A 646 49.53 24.62 -6.87
N ILE A 647 49.26 23.62 -7.71
CA ILE A 647 50.22 22.58 -8.09
C ILE A 647 51.41 23.21 -8.84
N ALA A 648 51.14 24.10 -9.80
CA ALA A 648 52.17 24.82 -10.55
C ALA A 648 53.05 25.68 -9.63
N LYS A 649 52.45 26.45 -8.71
CA LYS A 649 53.20 27.23 -7.70
C LYS A 649 54.07 26.34 -6.80
N LYS A 650 53.61 25.15 -6.44
CA LYS A 650 54.39 24.17 -5.66
C LYS A 650 55.57 23.62 -6.45
N HIS A 651 55.37 23.31 -7.73
CA HIS A 651 56.44 22.86 -8.62
C HIS A 651 57.50 23.95 -8.84
N ASP A 652 57.09 25.20 -9.06
CA ASP A 652 58.01 26.34 -9.21
C ASP A 652 58.79 26.63 -7.92
N ALA A 653 58.14 26.52 -6.75
CA ALA A 653 58.80 26.67 -5.46
C ALA A 653 59.82 25.55 -5.17
N ALA A 654 59.54 24.33 -5.64
CA ALA A 654 60.47 23.20 -5.54
C ALA A 654 61.65 23.33 -6.54
N ALA A 655 61.39 23.85 -7.74
CA ALA A 655 62.42 24.12 -8.75
C ALA A 655 63.38 25.24 -8.34
N LYS A 656 62.89 26.31 -7.67
CA LYS A 656 63.72 27.40 -7.13
C LYS A 656 64.55 27.02 -5.90
N LYS A 657 64.26 25.88 -5.25
CA LYS A 657 65.02 25.36 -4.10
C LYS A 657 66.13 24.38 -4.49
N ARG A 658 66.17 23.95 -5.75
CA ARG A 658 67.29 23.22 -6.35
C ARG A 658 68.18 24.22 -7.07
#